data_AF-A0A0K2TAW7-F1
#
_entry.id   AF-A0A0K2TAW7-F1
#
_cell.length_a   1.000
_cell.length_b   1.000
_cell.length_c   1.000
_cell.angle_alpha   90.00
_cell.angle_beta   90.00
_cell.angle_gamma   90.00
#
_symmetry.space_group_name_H-M   'P 1'
#
loop_
_entity.id
_entity.type
_entity.pdbx_description
1 polymer ?
#
loop_
_entity_poly.entity_id
_entity_poly.type
_entity_poly.pdbx_seq_one_letter_code
_entity_poly.pdbx_strand_id
1 'polypeptide(L)'
;MRLLLISCLFLAVIGLSLSERPIKLRLSSSATRRQSSSSSSSIVGDSEPLTRSTRQLASLRTRKRIRRPPRLNDDEDEDVSEGQESRDVFSSRFAPSRGSPRREDDDDDDEEDKKPVRSRSRGGGSAFRSRGGRPSLSSKSSSRSSLAPKLTAPNDDGYKIVCYYTNWSQYRPKIGQFLPEDIDPHICTHVIFAFGWIKNGKLTSFETNDVSTDGKIGLYDRVVGLKSKNPKLKVILAIGGWSFGTSKFKKMAETRFSRQTFIFSAISFLRKHDFDGLDIDWEYPKRPDKENFVALLKELRQAFEYEHEETKNDRLILSAAVPVGPDNVRGGYDVPAVSKWLDFFNLMAYDFHGKWEKQAGHNAPLYAPSSDSEWRKQLSVSFAAQMWTKLGAPKNKMVIGMPTYGRSFTLASKRNYIVNSPSKDGGKTGEYTREAGFLAYYEICEMLLKGANYIWDDEMKVPYLVKGDQWVGFDDERSIRHKMNWIKTSGFAGAMVWSIDMDDFNGTICGSGVKYPLVGAIREELMGVPRDTVAPGIEPDDIDWETVAPNRLTPYVPEEDPQRIDIADLLGQVSKGNKKNRLPALLQNANTLPENLREPQIFCYFTNWSYKRPGMGKFTPEDLDPKLCTHIVFAFATISNNKLTASEDRDIGDAFTEGTYDRIMLLKEQNPDLQILLALGGWSFGSEPFRKITENIFRMNGFVYDSIEFLRRYNFDGLDIDWEYPENEDDKAAFVNLIKELRLAFEGEHKSAKKPKLLLTAAVPANYKAISAGYDVPELSKYLDFLNVMTYDFHGQWENEVGHNSPLFPLNSASNKEKKLTVDYAVKEWVRKGAPLEKINVGMPVYGRTFKLKDNAKFDIGAEAVSGGDAGRYTGEEGFLSYYEICDFLHQDNTTLVWDNEQQVPFAYRGDQWVGFDDERSLRTKVDWLKTEGFGGIMIWSVDLDDFRGYCGTGKFPLIKAMKKELQDYAVELKYEGPYETPRAGEEPEEEKQVCDEDEGHVSFHRDKNDCKMYFVCQGTVQHHKTCPSGLVFNENENVCDWPSAVEECAHLLPEK
;
A
#
# COMPACT_ATOMS: atom_id res chain seq x y z
N MET A 1 -12.71 10.97 -64.96
CA MET A 1 -13.85 11.38 -64.10
C MET A 1 -14.13 10.23 -63.15
N ARG A 2 -14.10 10.49 -61.83
CA ARG A 2 -14.24 9.52 -60.72
C ARG A 2 -13.14 8.44 -60.57
N LEU A 3 -12.89 8.18 -59.28
CA LEU A 3 -12.19 7.13 -58.51
C LEU A 3 -11.85 5.79 -59.24
N LEU A 4 -10.79 5.03 -58.91
CA LEU A 4 -9.72 5.17 -57.90
C LEU A 4 -8.49 4.27 -58.27
N LEU A 5 -7.31 4.59 -57.68
CA LEU A 5 -6.14 3.71 -57.37
C LEU A 5 -5.62 2.66 -58.40
N ILE A 6 -4.42 2.93 -58.96
CA ILE A 6 -3.35 1.92 -59.20
C ILE A 6 -1.98 2.55 -58.86
N SER A 7 -1.07 1.74 -58.31
CA SER A 7 0.25 2.13 -57.78
C SER A 7 1.40 2.06 -58.80
N CYS A 8 2.48 2.84 -58.57
CA CYS A 8 3.79 2.78 -59.24
C CYS A 8 4.90 3.22 -58.25
N LEU A 9 6.18 2.83 -58.29
CA LEU A 9 6.99 1.69 -58.83
C LEU A 9 8.37 1.79 -58.07
N PHE A 10 9.27 0.81 -57.91
CA PHE A 10 10.10 0.09 -58.92
C PHE A 10 11.03 -0.98 -58.22
N LEU A 11 11.41 -2.05 -58.94
CA LEU A 11 12.60 -2.96 -58.80
C LEU A 11 13.11 -3.37 -57.39
N ALA A 12 13.20 -4.63 -56.92
CA ALA A 12 13.15 -6.02 -57.46
C ALA A 12 14.46 -6.69 -57.93
N VAL A 13 14.85 -7.80 -57.26
CA VAL A 13 15.67 -8.91 -57.80
C VAL A 13 15.12 -10.28 -57.33
N ILE A 14 14.64 -11.05 -58.30
CA ILE A 14 14.53 -12.52 -58.48
C ILE A 14 14.94 -13.44 -57.28
N GLY A 15 14.16 -14.46 -56.88
CA GLY A 15 12.81 -14.88 -57.32
C GLY A 15 12.51 -16.39 -57.20
N LEU A 16 11.30 -16.78 -57.64
CA LEU A 16 10.76 -18.16 -57.85
C LEU A 16 10.44 -19.00 -56.58
N SER A 17 9.31 -19.74 -56.48
CA SER A 17 8.09 -19.84 -57.32
C SER A 17 6.92 -20.54 -56.58
N LEU A 18 5.67 -20.11 -56.84
CA LEU A 18 4.35 -20.82 -56.93
C LEU A 18 4.12 -22.22 -56.28
N SER A 19 2.93 -22.63 -55.79
CA SER A 19 1.62 -21.99 -55.48
C SER A 19 0.74 -22.98 -54.66
N GLU A 20 -0.45 -22.55 -54.23
CA GLU A 20 -1.38 -23.12 -53.22
C GLU A 20 -1.98 -24.56 -53.39
N ARG A 21 -1.97 -25.33 -52.26
CA ARG A 21 -3.01 -26.29 -51.73
C ARG A 21 -3.47 -27.47 -52.68
N PRO A 22 -4.43 -28.38 -52.34
CA PRO A 22 -5.10 -28.75 -51.07
C PRO A 22 -5.18 -30.30 -50.75
N ILE A 23 -5.79 -30.67 -49.60
CA ILE A 23 -6.58 -31.91 -49.30
C ILE A 23 -5.87 -33.30 -49.06
N LYS A 24 -6.61 -34.15 -48.33
CA LYS A 24 -6.32 -35.41 -47.59
C LYS A 24 -5.81 -36.65 -48.38
N LEU A 25 -5.08 -37.51 -47.64
CA LEU A 25 -5.08 -39.01 -47.63
C LEU A 25 -4.67 -39.83 -48.89
N ARG A 26 -3.55 -40.58 -48.80
CA ARG A 26 -3.52 -42.08 -48.72
C ARG A 26 -2.13 -42.72 -48.58
N LEU A 27 -2.11 -44.02 -48.26
CA LEU A 27 -0.95 -44.89 -47.98
C LEU A 27 -0.18 -45.34 -49.25
N SER A 28 1.11 -45.71 -49.10
CA SER A 28 1.64 -47.01 -49.57
C SER A 28 3.06 -47.36 -49.06
N SER A 29 3.36 -48.67 -49.05
CA SER A 29 4.66 -49.40 -49.03
C SER A 29 5.96 -48.62 -49.35
N SER A 30 7.13 -48.74 -48.68
CA SER A 30 7.86 -49.85 -48.01
C SER A 30 8.92 -50.61 -48.85
N ALA A 31 10.21 -50.51 -48.50
CA ALA A 31 11.32 -51.40 -48.93
C ALA A 31 12.53 -51.29 -47.97
N THR A 32 12.68 -52.11 -46.93
CA THR A 32 13.45 -53.39 -46.88
C THR A 32 14.97 -53.33 -47.12
N ARG A 33 15.76 -53.69 -46.08
CA ARG A 33 16.52 -54.97 -46.04
C ARG A 33 17.15 -55.26 -44.65
N ARG A 34 16.91 -56.51 -44.16
CA ARG A 34 17.87 -57.54 -43.64
C ARG A 34 18.97 -57.12 -42.64
N GLN A 35 19.34 -57.88 -41.60
CA GLN A 35 19.03 -59.24 -41.05
C GLN A 35 19.79 -59.38 -39.69
N SER A 36 19.84 -60.43 -38.85
CA SER A 36 19.21 -61.78 -38.60
C SER A 36 19.77 -62.28 -37.25
N SER A 37 19.21 -63.21 -36.45
CA SER A 37 17.91 -63.93 -36.37
C SER A 37 17.91 -64.80 -35.08
N SER A 38 16.85 -65.63 -34.88
CA SER A 38 16.83 -66.92 -34.13
C SER A 38 17.08 -66.94 -32.59
N SER A 39 16.40 -67.76 -31.76
CA SER A 39 15.16 -68.57 -31.91
C SER A 39 14.82 -69.33 -30.60
N SER A 40 13.52 -69.61 -30.32
CA SER A 40 12.97 -70.76 -29.51
C SER A 40 13.38 -70.96 -28.02
N SER A 41 12.60 -71.57 -27.10
CA SER A 41 11.16 -71.89 -27.03
C SER A 41 10.74 -72.43 -25.62
N SER A 42 9.43 -72.35 -25.30
CA SER A 42 8.58 -73.34 -24.57
C SER A 42 8.75 -73.73 -23.06
N ILE A 43 7.80 -73.22 -22.23
CA ILE A 43 6.94 -73.84 -21.15
C ILE A 43 7.54 -74.43 -19.82
N VAL A 44 6.77 -74.21 -18.71
CA VAL A 44 6.61 -74.97 -17.42
C VAL A 44 7.31 -74.42 -16.15
N GLY A 45 6.58 -74.30 -15.03
CA GLY A 45 7.14 -74.38 -13.65
C GLY A 45 6.51 -73.48 -12.57
N ASP A 46 6.03 -74.07 -11.46
CA ASP A 46 5.40 -73.39 -10.30
C ASP A 46 6.37 -72.98 -9.16
N SER A 47 5.86 -72.16 -8.22
CA SER A 47 6.13 -72.14 -6.76
C SER A 47 7.39 -71.45 -6.16
N GLU A 48 7.30 -71.21 -4.84
CA GLU A 48 8.18 -70.41 -3.95
C GLU A 48 9.26 -71.26 -3.21
N PRO A 49 9.94 -70.81 -2.11
CA PRO A 49 10.97 -69.75 -2.01
C PRO A 49 12.28 -70.22 -1.28
N LEU A 50 13.19 -69.28 -0.92
CA LEU A 50 14.35 -69.41 0.02
C LEU A 50 15.58 -70.21 -0.53
N THR A 51 16.88 -69.95 -0.23
CA THR A 51 17.57 -68.98 0.66
C THR A 51 19.08 -68.73 0.31
N ARG A 52 19.60 -67.54 0.71
CA ARG A 52 20.98 -67.21 1.19
C ARG A 52 22.20 -67.05 0.24
N SER A 53 23.16 -66.24 0.76
CA SER A 53 24.60 -66.08 0.40
C SER A 53 24.92 -65.14 -0.80
N THR A 54 26.02 -64.35 -0.88
CA THR A 54 27.19 -64.14 0.02
C THR A 54 27.75 -62.70 -0.05
N ARG A 55 28.74 -62.38 0.80
CA ARG A 55 29.55 -61.14 0.95
C ARG A 55 30.63 -60.97 -0.18
N GLN A 56 31.63 -60.06 -0.19
CA GLN A 56 32.27 -59.19 0.83
C GLN A 56 33.23 -58.13 0.22
N LEU A 57 33.61 -57.07 0.98
CA LEU A 57 34.95 -56.42 1.14
C LEU A 57 34.76 -54.94 1.61
N ALA A 58 35.54 -54.33 2.52
CA ALA A 58 36.47 -54.84 3.54
C ALA A 58 36.80 -53.79 4.64
N SER A 59 37.06 -54.26 5.89
CA SER A 59 37.98 -53.69 6.90
C SER A 59 37.75 -52.25 7.45
N LEU A 60 37.73 -51.91 8.75
CA LEU A 60 37.86 -52.56 10.10
C LEU A 60 37.29 -51.49 11.13
N ARG A 61 37.49 -51.31 12.47
CA ARG A 61 38.12 -51.85 13.72
C ARG A 61 37.50 -50.98 14.89
N THR A 62 37.36 -51.29 16.20
CA THR A 62 37.62 -52.46 17.08
C THR A 62 36.78 -52.43 18.40
N ARG A 63 35.99 -53.48 18.68
CA ARG A 63 35.73 -54.16 20.01
C ARG A 63 35.08 -53.49 21.27
N LYS A 64 34.18 -54.31 21.86
CA LYS A 64 33.74 -54.52 23.29
C LYS A 64 32.44 -53.81 23.77
N ARG A 65 31.70 -54.32 24.79
CA ARG A 65 30.87 -55.57 25.01
C ARG A 65 30.10 -55.43 26.35
N ILE A 66 28.91 -56.07 26.52
CA ILE A 66 28.15 -56.29 27.81
C ILE A 66 27.40 -55.02 28.33
N ARG A 67 26.14 -55.02 28.89
CA ARG A 67 25.14 -56.07 29.23
C ARG A 67 23.64 -55.60 29.14
N ARG A 68 22.74 -56.52 29.55
CA ARG A 68 21.28 -56.57 29.84
C ARG A 68 20.81 -55.86 31.15
N PRO A 69 19.50 -55.84 31.56
CA PRO A 69 18.18 -56.17 30.90
C PRO A 69 17.08 -55.07 31.19
N PRO A 70 15.73 -55.33 31.20
CA PRO A 70 14.78 -55.64 30.10
C PRO A 70 13.66 -54.55 29.92
N ARG A 71 12.56 -54.87 29.21
CA ARG A 71 11.40 -54.00 28.85
C ARG A 71 10.04 -54.58 29.34
N LEU A 72 8.92 -54.01 28.82
CA LEU A 72 7.51 -54.49 28.69
C LEU A 72 6.57 -53.96 29.81
N ASN A 73 5.30 -53.57 29.58
CA ASN A 73 4.52 -53.41 28.33
C ASN A 73 3.26 -52.48 28.49
N ASP A 74 2.94 -51.74 27.43
CA ASP A 74 1.67 -51.54 26.69
C ASP A 74 0.25 -51.66 27.38
N ASP A 75 -0.55 -50.61 27.18
CA ASP A 75 -1.99 -50.47 26.79
C ASP A 75 -3.24 -50.83 27.70
N GLU A 76 -4.11 -49.82 27.90
CA GLU A 76 -5.61 -49.68 27.71
C GLU A 76 -6.59 -50.89 27.90
N ASP A 77 -7.85 -50.79 28.38
CA ASP A 77 -8.70 -49.65 28.88
C ASP A 77 -9.96 -50.15 29.69
N GLU A 78 -10.78 -49.22 30.25
CA GLU A 78 -12.23 -49.33 30.67
C GLU A 78 -12.66 -50.36 31.78
N ASP A 79 -13.74 -50.22 32.61
CA ASP A 79 -14.70 -49.15 32.99
C ASP A 79 -15.54 -49.56 34.29
N VAL A 80 -16.38 -48.66 34.84
CA VAL A 80 -17.60 -48.84 35.69
C VAL A 80 -17.56 -48.99 37.25
N SER A 81 -18.34 -48.10 37.92
CA SER A 81 -19.14 -48.24 39.19
C SER A 81 -18.65 -47.80 40.60
N GLU A 82 -19.64 -47.61 41.49
CA GLU A 82 -19.67 -46.84 42.75
C GLU A 82 -19.37 -47.63 44.05
N GLY A 83 -19.15 -46.92 45.17
CA GLY A 83 -19.14 -47.48 46.53
C GLY A 83 -19.07 -46.40 47.64
N GLN A 84 -19.74 -46.62 48.80
CA GLN A 84 -20.00 -45.57 49.82
C GLN A 84 -19.65 -45.99 51.28
N GLU A 85 -19.86 -45.06 52.22
CA GLU A 85 -19.67 -45.13 53.70
C GLU A 85 -18.20 -44.99 54.19
N SER A 86 -17.79 -44.04 55.07
CA SER A 86 -18.19 -43.59 56.43
C SER A 86 -17.55 -44.45 57.56
N ARG A 87 -17.16 -43.96 58.75
CA ARG A 87 -17.37 -42.68 59.49
C ARG A 87 -16.38 -42.59 60.68
N ASP A 88 -16.00 -41.42 61.21
CA ASP A 88 -15.98 -41.17 62.69
C ASP A 88 -15.58 -39.76 63.22
N VAL A 89 -16.14 -39.49 64.41
CA VAL A 89 -16.07 -38.42 65.45
C VAL A 89 -14.63 -37.88 65.78
N PHE A 90 -14.36 -36.65 66.28
CA PHE A 90 -14.90 -36.02 67.51
C PHE A 90 -14.84 -34.46 67.62
N SER A 91 -16.03 -33.86 67.75
CA SER A 91 -16.47 -32.63 68.47
C SER A 91 -15.48 -31.67 69.20
N SER A 92 -15.71 -30.36 69.01
CA SER A 92 -15.86 -29.37 70.12
C SER A 92 -16.98 -28.32 69.82
N ARG A 93 -17.45 -27.57 70.83
CA ARG A 93 -18.58 -26.58 70.78
C ARG A 93 -18.05 -25.19 71.22
N PHE A 94 -18.65 -24.03 70.91
CA PHE A 94 -20.02 -23.58 71.21
C PHE A 94 -20.47 -22.33 70.39
N ALA A 95 -21.78 -22.13 70.32
CA ALA A 95 -22.52 -20.86 70.08
C ALA A 95 -23.59 -20.73 71.20
N PRO A 96 -24.39 -19.64 71.41
CA PRO A 96 -25.01 -18.70 70.45
C PRO A 96 -24.80 -17.20 70.86
N SER A 97 -25.45 -16.14 70.35
CA SER A 97 -26.83 -16.00 69.87
C SER A 97 -27.17 -14.74 69.04
N ARG A 98 -28.39 -14.81 68.46
CA ARG A 98 -29.13 -13.93 67.54
C ARG A 98 -29.24 -12.43 67.91
N GLY A 99 -29.38 -11.58 66.89
CA GLY A 99 -29.86 -10.18 67.03
C GLY A 99 -30.25 -9.51 65.70
N SER A 100 -31.54 -9.17 65.53
CA SER A 100 -32.18 -8.37 64.46
C SER A 100 -33.56 -7.92 65.01
N PRO A 101 -34.34 -6.97 64.44
CA PRO A 101 -34.26 -6.35 63.09
C PRO A 101 -34.63 -4.83 63.03
N ARG A 102 -34.88 -4.29 61.81
CA ARG A 102 -35.78 -3.12 61.49
C ARG A 102 -35.35 -1.72 62.01
N ARG A 103 -35.87 -0.58 61.52
CA ARG A 103 -36.38 -0.09 60.20
C ARG A 103 -36.53 1.46 60.31
N GLU A 104 -37.01 2.13 59.26
CA GLU A 104 -37.45 3.54 59.23
C GLU A 104 -36.34 4.62 59.35
N ASP A 105 -36.49 5.86 58.83
CA ASP A 105 -36.94 6.37 57.50
C ASP A 105 -36.56 7.89 57.42
N ASP A 106 -36.50 8.45 56.19
CA ASP A 106 -36.74 9.85 55.75
C ASP A 106 -35.83 11.10 56.10
N ASP A 107 -35.77 11.99 55.09
CA ASP A 107 -35.64 13.47 54.97
C ASP A 107 -34.35 14.35 55.23
N ASP A 108 -33.87 14.93 54.10
CA ASP A 108 -33.62 16.36 53.75
C ASP A 108 -32.41 17.26 54.18
N ASP A 109 -32.08 18.20 53.24
CA ASP A 109 -31.28 19.46 53.22
C ASP A 109 -29.77 19.45 53.66
N ASP A 110 -28.79 20.18 53.09
CA ASP A 110 -28.61 21.11 51.93
C ASP A 110 -27.16 20.87 51.35
N GLU A 111 -26.37 21.63 50.56
CA GLU A 111 -26.29 23.01 50.01
C GLU A 111 -25.53 22.97 48.64
N GLU A 112 -25.39 24.10 47.92
CA GLU A 112 -24.49 24.27 46.74
C GLU A 112 -22.99 24.39 47.17
N ASP A 113 -21.94 24.65 46.36
CA ASP A 113 -21.80 25.24 45.02
C ASP A 113 -20.48 24.85 44.28
N LYS A 114 -20.12 25.59 43.21
CA LYS A 114 -19.41 25.11 42.02
C LYS A 114 -17.98 25.66 41.81
N LYS A 115 -17.12 24.82 41.20
CA LYS A 115 -15.98 25.21 40.30
C LYS A 115 -14.76 25.92 41.01
N PRO A 116 -13.75 26.48 40.29
CA PRO A 116 -12.67 25.65 39.72
C PRO A 116 -11.21 26.22 39.78
N VAL A 117 -10.23 25.39 39.39
CA VAL A 117 -9.06 25.69 38.52
C VAL A 117 -8.40 27.10 38.58
N ARG A 118 -7.11 27.17 39.01
CA ARG A 118 -5.97 27.47 38.10
C ARG A 118 -4.54 27.34 38.69
N SER A 119 -3.62 27.05 37.77
CA SER A 119 -2.15 27.10 37.82
C SER A 119 -1.46 28.23 38.60
N ARG A 120 -0.19 28.01 38.99
CA ARG A 120 0.86 29.04 38.87
C ARG A 120 2.27 28.47 38.64
N SER A 121 3.16 29.31 38.12
CA SER A 121 4.53 28.99 37.70
C SER A 121 5.52 30.08 38.14
N ARG A 122 6.83 29.79 38.05
CA ARG A 122 7.99 30.61 38.48
C ARG A 122 8.13 30.76 40.02
N GLY A 123 9.33 30.84 40.60
CA GLY A 123 10.68 30.59 40.08
C GLY A 123 11.76 31.55 40.62
N GLY A 124 12.99 31.05 40.82
CA GLY A 124 14.23 31.86 40.85
C GLY A 124 14.94 32.07 42.21
N GLY A 125 16.16 31.51 42.33
CA GLY A 125 17.24 31.94 43.24
C GLY A 125 17.07 31.70 44.76
N SER A 126 18.12 31.82 45.59
CA SER A 126 19.58 31.71 45.36
C SER A 126 20.33 31.67 46.72
N ALA A 127 21.57 31.14 46.71
CA ALA A 127 22.68 31.45 47.62
C ALA A 127 22.68 31.03 49.13
N PHE A 128 23.62 30.11 49.42
CA PHE A 128 24.75 30.25 50.38
C PHE A 128 24.75 29.64 51.80
N ARG A 129 25.90 28.98 52.08
CA ARG A 129 26.55 28.63 53.38
C ARG A 129 25.93 27.54 54.27
N SER A 130 26.70 26.82 55.11
CA SER A 130 28.10 26.32 55.02
C SER A 130 28.48 25.49 56.27
N ARG A 131 29.44 24.55 56.13
CA ARG A 131 30.10 23.75 57.19
C ARG A 131 29.19 22.67 57.85
N GLY A 132 29.70 21.51 58.27
CA GLY A 132 31.04 20.93 58.06
C GLY A 132 31.39 19.83 59.08
N GLY A 133 32.10 18.78 58.66
CA GLY A 133 32.59 17.72 59.56
C GLY A 133 33.16 16.49 58.84
N ARG A 134 34.46 16.21 59.02
CA ARG A 134 35.19 14.99 58.61
C ARG A 134 36.43 14.83 59.51
N PRO A 135 36.87 13.59 59.76
CA PRO A 135 38.13 13.06 59.21
C PRO A 135 37.83 11.75 58.45
N SER A 136 38.54 10.60 58.45
CA SER A 136 39.94 10.18 58.14
C SER A 136 39.84 8.68 57.78
N LEU A 137 40.66 8.01 56.96
CA LEU A 137 41.82 8.27 56.08
C LEU A 137 41.74 7.11 55.00
N SER A 138 42.70 6.61 54.20
CA SER A 138 44.09 6.83 53.74
C SER A 138 44.28 5.88 52.52
N SER A 139 45.27 5.97 51.62
CA SER A 139 46.09 7.07 51.09
C SER A 139 46.85 6.52 49.85
N LYS A 140 47.06 7.34 48.79
CA LYS A 140 48.24 7.35 47.89
C LYS A 140 48.09 8.37 46.75
N SER A 141 49.25 8.88 46.30
CA SER A 141 49.46 9.79 45.17
C SER A 141 49.74 8.99 43.88
N SER A 142 49.87 9.51 42.65
CA SER A 142 49.82 10.86 42.03
C SER A 142 49.68 10.63 40.51
N SER A 143 49.03 11.46 39.69
CA SER A 143 49.46 12.82 39.32
C SER A 143 48.41 13.46 38.39
N ARG A 144 48.56 14.73 38.00
CA ARG A 144 47.70 15.41 37.00
C ARG A 144 48.43 15.60 35.68
N SER A 145 47.76 15.27 34.58
CA SER A 145 47.96 15.90 33.27
C SER A 145 46.60 16.38 32.73
N SER A 146 46.61 17.25 31.74
CA SER A 146 45.42 17.93 31.21
C SER A 146 44.57 17.00 30.31
N LEU A 147 43.30 16.80 30.66
CA LEU A 147 42.32 16.16 29.78
C LEU A 147 41.77 17.17 28.78
N ALA A 148 42.04 16.95 27.49
CA ALA A 148 41.23 17.49 26.40
C ALA A 148 39.83 16.83 26.40
N PRO A 149 38.80 17.44 25.77
CA PRO A 149 37.49 16.82 25.64
C PRO A 149 37.59 15.48 24.90
N LYS A 150 37.06 14.40 25.49
CA LYS A 150 36.89 13.14 24.75
C LYS A 150 35.82 13.32 23.69
N LEU A 151 36.20 13.10 22.43
CA LEU A 151 35.25 12.78 21.37
C LEU A 151 34.46 11.54 21.78
N THR A 152 33.13 11.61 21.69
CA THR A 152 32.26 10.42 21.75
C THR A 152 32.43 9.64 20.47
N ALA A 153 32.82 8.37 20.57
CA ALA A 153 32.96 7.49 19.40
C ALA A 153 31.59 7.22 18.73
N PRO A 154 31.57 6.87 17.44
CA PRO A 154 30.41 6.23 16.81
C PRO A 154 30.07 4.88 17.47
N ASN A 155 28.89 4.34 17.17
CA ASN A 155 28.47 2.99 17.60
C ASN A 155 29.38 1.89 17.00
N ASP A 156 29.33 0.68 17.58
CA ASP A 156 30.21 -0.46 17.33
C ASP A 156 30.36 -0.92 15.85
N ASP A 157 29.45 -0.53 14.94
CA ASP A 157 29.42 -1.00 13.55
C ASP A 157 30.44 -0.32 12.61
N GLY A 158 31.06 0.79 13.02
CA GLY A 158 32.05 1.52 12.22
C GLY A 158 31.49 2.35 11.04
N TYR A 159 32.38 2.80 10.15
CA TYR A 159 32.04 3.65 9.00
C TYR A 159 31.48 2.85 7.82
N LYS A 160 30.57 3.47 7.06
CA LYS A 160 30.00 2.91 5.82
C LYS A 160 30.80 3.33 4.59
N ILE A 161 30.91 2.41 3.62
CA ILE A 161 31.42 2.67 2.28
C ILE A 161 30.36 2.13 1.33
N VAL A 162 29.60 3.03 0.69
CA VAL A 162 28.38 2.73 -0.06
C VAL A 162 28.62 2.99 -1.54
N CYS A 163 28.80 1.94 -2.33
CA CYS A 163 29.25 2.06 -3.71
C CYS A 163 28.13 1.79 -4.70
N TYR A 164 27.76 2.79 -5.51
CA TYR A 164 26.82 2.57 -6.60
C TYR A 164 27.52 1.83 -7.74
N TYR A 165 26.91 0.75 -8.22
CA TYR A 165 27.24 0.02 -9.44
C TYR A 165 26.19 0.31 -10.50
N THR A 166 26.60 0.84 -11.66
CA THR A 166 25.67 1.18 -12.75
C THR A 166 25.57 0.05 -13.77
N ASN A 167 24.37 -0.47 -14.05
CA ASN A 167 24.22 -1.61 -14.97
C ASN A 167 24.65 -1.28 -16.41
N TRP A 168 24.45 -0.04 -16.86
CA TRP A 168 24.87 0.41 -18.19
C TRP A 168 26.39 0.48 -18.39
N SER A 169 27.20 0.36 -17.32
CA SER A 169 28.67 0.27 -17.42
C SER A 169 29.16 -0.94 -18.24
N GLN A 170 28.36 -2.01 -18.31
CA GLN A 170 28.63 -3.19 -19.15
C GLN A 170 28.75 -2.86 -20.65
N TYR A 171 28.16 -1.74 -21.10
CA TYR A 171 28.07 -1.33 -22.50
C TYR A 171 29.14 -0.30 -22.90
N ARG A 172 29.96 0.19 -21.96
CA ARG A 172 31.07 1.10 -22.26
C ARG A 172 32.13 0.38 -23.10
N PRO A 173 32.83 1.09 -24.00
CA PRO A 173 33.86 0.50 -24.84
C PRO A 173 35.20 0.32 -24.12
N LYS A 174 36.00 -0.66 -24.57
CA LYS A 174 37.42 -0.82 -24.20
C LYS A 174 37.62 -0.82 -22.67
N ILE A 175 38.55 0.00 -22.16
CA ILE A 175 38.91 0.11 -20.74
C ILE A 175 37.78 0.60 -19.83
N GLY A 176 36.73 1.21 -20.39
CA GLY A 176 35.56 1.64 -19.62
C GLY A 176 34.55 0.54 -19.37
N GLN A 177 34.66 -0.62 -20.04
CA GLN A 177 33.75 -1.75 -19.81
C GLN A 177 33.95 -2.29 -18.39
N PHE A 178 32.86 -2.38 -17.62
CA PHE A 178 32.88 -2.82 -16.24
C PHE A 178 31.75 -3.83 -15.98
N LEU A 179 32.04 -4.86 -15.18
CA LEU A 179 31.13 -5.95 -14.85
C LEU A 179 31.14 -6.24 -13.33
N PRO A 180 30.12 -6.94 -12.79
CA PRO A 180 30.06 -7.29 -11.37
C PRO A 180 31.29 -8.03 -10.84
N GLU A 181 31.98 -8.79 -11.68
CA GLU A 181 33.18 -9.56 -11.31
C GLU A 181 34.44 -8.70 -11.12
N ASP A 182 34.46 -7.47 -11.63
CA ASP A 182 35.56 -6.51 -11.42
C ASP A 182 35.55 -5.91 -10.01
N ILE A 183 34.40 -5.96 -9.31
CA ILE A 183 34.22 -5.50 -7.93
C ILE A 183 34.96 -6.44 -6.97
N ASP A 184 35.94 -5.93 -6.22
CA ASP A 184 36.44 -6.61 -5.02
C ASP A 184 35.32 -6.65 -3.96
N PRO A 185 34.88 -7.83 -3.49
CA PRO A 185 33.87 -7.95 -2.43
C PRO A 185 34.22 -7.23 -1.12
N HIS A 186 35.48 -6.83 -0.91
CA HIS A 186 35.97 -6.16 0.30
C HIS A 186 36.30 -4.66 0.08
N ILE A 187 36.01 -4.08 -1.08
CA ILE A 187 36.29 -2.66 -1.35
C ILE A 187 35.22 -1.72 -0.76
N CYS A 188 34.00 -2.22 -0.58
CA CYS A 188 32.84 -1.49 -0.04
C CYS A 188 32.13 -2.31 1.04
N THR A 189 31.41 -1.65 1.96
CA THR A 189 30.54 -2.36 2.94
C THR A 189 29.12 -2.55 2.42
N HIS A 190 28.68 -1.67 1.51
CA HIS A 190 27.42 -1.78 0.79
C HIS A 190 27.67 -1.57 -0.71
N VAL A 191 27.03 -2.37 -1.56
CA VAL A 191 26.92 -2.10 -3.00
C VAL A 191 25.46 -1.80 -3.33
N ILE A 192 25.22 -0.69 -4.01
CA ILE A 192 23.89 -0.28 -4.47
C ILE A 192 23.80 -0.48 -5.98
N PHE A 193 22.86 -1.30 -6.43
CA PHE A 193 22.62 -1.56 -7.85
C PHE A 193 21.77 -0.43 -8.45
N ALA A 194 22.34 0.33 -9.38
CA ALA A 194 21.65 1.36 -10.16
C ALA A 194 21.27 0.80 -11.55
N PHE A 195 20.00 0.56 -11.87
CA PHE A 195 18.79 0.73 -11.05
C PHE A 195 17.75 -0.38 -11.33
N GLY A 196 16.73 -0.48 -10.48
CA GLY A 196 15.42 -1.05 -10.81
C GLY A 196 14.48 -0.01 -11.45
N TRP A 197 13.23 -0.39 -11.71
CA TRP A 197 12.26 0.46 -12.42
C TRP A 197 10.83 0.32 -11.87
N ILE A 198 9.92 1.22 -12.27
CA ILE A 198 8.47 1.08 -11.99
C ILE A 198 7.71 0.86 -13.30
N LYS A 199 6.96 -0.23 -13.33
CA LYS A 199 5.96 -0.53 -14.36
C LYS A 199 4.62 -0.83 -13.70
N ASN A 200 3.56 -0.16 -14.12
CA ASN A 200 2.20 -0.31 -13.59
C ASN A 200 2.11 -0.23 -12.05
N GLY A 201 2.87 0.72 -11.45
CA GLY A 201 2.93 0.92 -10.00
C GLY A 201 3.79 -0.08 -9.21
N LYS A 202 4.32 -1.13 -9.86
CA LYS A 202 5.10 -2.20 -9.23
C LYS A 202 6.60 -2.10 -9.58
N LEU A 203 7.48 -2.55 -8.68
CA LEU A 203 8.92 -2.68 -8.91
C LEU A 203 9.20 -3.76 -9.97
N THR A 204 10.04 -3.43 -10.94
CA THR A 204 10.55 -4.34 -11.97
C THR A 204 12.06 -4.12 -12.16
N SER A 205 12.71 -4.97 -12.97
CA SER A 205 14.04 -4.63 -13.47
C SER A 205 14.02 -3.45 -14.44
N PHE A 206 15.20 -2.90 -14.73
CA PHE A 206 15.39 -1.87 -15.75
C PHE A 206 15.48 -2.50 -17.14
N GLU A 207 16.31 -3.54 -17.27
CA GLU A 207 16.49 -4.33 -18.49
C GLU A 207 16.32 -5.83 -18.23
N THR A 208 16.35 -6.66 -19.28
CA THR A 208 16.05 -8.10 -19.19
C THR A 208 17.25 -8.95 -18.78
N ASN A 209 18.47 -8.46 -19.03
CA ASN A 209 19.75 -9.04 -18.64
C ASN A 209 20.19 -8.67 -17.21
N ASP A 210 19.48 -7.76 -16.54
CA ASP A 210 19.56 -7.63 -15.08
C ASP A 210 19.17 -8.95 -14.38
N VAL A 211 18.16 -9.64 -14.93
CA VAL A 211 17.51 -10.82 -14.35
C VAL A 211 18.03 -12.11 -14.97
N SER A 212 18.27 -13.14 -14.17
CA SER A 212 18.64 -14.47 -14.66
C SER A 212 17.53 -15.11 -15.50
N THR A 213 17.94 -15.75 -16.59
CA THR A 213 17.08 -16.47 -17.54
C THR A 213 17.68 -17.84 -17.86
N ASP A 214 16.93 -18.73 -18.50
CA ASP A 214 17.37 -20.11 -18.75
C ASP A 214 18.72 -20.17 -19.48
N GLY A 215 19.75 -20.62 -18.77
CA GLY A 215 21.13 -20.71 -19.27
C GLY A 215 21.95 -19.41 -19.22
N LYS A 216 21.45 -18.31 -18.64
CA LYS A 216 22.19 -17.04 -18.47
C LYS A 216 21.94 -16.39 -17.11
N ILE A 217 23.02 -16.24 -16.34
CA ILE A 217 23.00 -15.53 -15.05
C ILE A 217 22.95 -14.01 -15.31
N GLY A 218 21.96 -13.33 -14.74
CA GLY A 218 21.75 -11.89 -14.84
C GLY A 218 22.67 -11.07 -13.93
N LEU A 219 22.67 -9.75 -14.09
CA LEU A 219 23.52 -8.86 -13.28
C LEU A 219 23.16 -8.85 -11.79
N TYR A 220 21.88 -9.00 -11.42
CA TYR A 220 21.47 -9.06 -10.01
C TYR A 220 22.17 -10.22 -9.29
N ASP A 221 21.98 -11.45 -9.76
CA ASP A 221 22.58 -12.66 -9.19
C ASP A 221 24.13 -12.59 -9.18
N ARG A 222 24.75 -11.90 -10.14
CA ARG A 222 26.22 -11.69 -10.19
C ARG A 222 26.71 -10.72 -9.12
N VAL A 223 26.03 -9.59 -8.90
CA VAL A 223 26.38 -8.62 -7.83
C VAL A 223 26.04 -9.19 -6.45
N VAL A 224 24.87 -9.80 -6.29
CA VAL A 224 24.43 -10.50 -5.06
C VAL A 224 25.38 -11.67 -4.74
N GLY A 225 25.88 -12.37 -5.77
CA GLY A 225 26.88 -13.42 -5.65
C GLY A 225 28.20 -12.98 -5.01
N LEU A 226 28.53 -11.68 -4.95
CA LEU A 226 29.70 -11.17 -4.22
C LEU A 226 29.62 -11.46 -2.71
N LYS A 227 28.41 -11.58 -2.14
CA LYS A 227 28.19 -11.96 -0.73
C LYS A 227 28.77 -13.35 -0.40
N SER A 228 28.95 -14.23 -1.39
CA SER A 228 29.61 -15.54 -1.20
C SER A 228 31.11 -15.42 -0.85
N LYS A 229 31.75 -14.32 -1.25
CA LYS A 229 33.16 -14.01 -0.97
C LYS A 229 33.32 -13.10 0.25
N ASN A 230 32.37 -12.18 0.48
CA ASN A 230 32.28 -11.36 1.69
C ASN A 230 30.86 -11.44 2.30
N PRO A 231 30.61 -12.33 3.27
CA PRO A 231 29.29 -12.46 3.91
C PRO A 231 28.83 -11.26 4.75
N LYS A 232 29.67 -10.22 4.90
CA LYS A 232 29.27 -8.93 5.53
C LYS A 232 28.84 -7.88 4.53
N LEU A 233 29.07 -8.09 3.23
CA LEU A 233 28.62 -7.18 2.18
C LEU A 233 27.09 -7.16 2.14
N LYS A 234 26.51 -5.97 2.11
CA LYS A 234 25.06 -5.76 1.90
C LYS A 234 24.81 -5.25 0.48
N VAL A 235 23.95 -5.93 -0.28
CA VAL A 235 23.63 -5.60 -1.67
C VAL A 235 22.21 -5.04 -1.72
N ILE A 236 22.08 -3.77 -2.12
CA ILE A 236 20.83 -3.00 -2.10
C ILE A 236 20.44 -2.66 -3.54
N LEU A 237 19.14 -2.65 -3.85
CA LEU A 237 18.65 -2.19 -5.14
C LEU A 237 18.24 -0.72 -5.04
N ALA A 238 18.81 0.17 -5.86
CA ALA A 238 18.28 1.52 -6.01
C ALA A 238 17.13 1.54 -7.03
N ILE A 239 16.18 2.43 -6.81
CA ILE A 239 15.12 2.75 -7.77
C ILE A 239 15.09 4.26 -7.99
N GLY A 240 15.04 4.68 -9.26
CA GLY A 240 14.98 6.10 -9.62
C GLY A 240 16.20 6.57 -10.43
N GLY A 241 16.79 7.68 -9.98
CA GLY A 241 17.86 8.41 -10.67
C GLY A 241 17.33 9.27 -11.83
N TRP A 242 18.16 10.21 -12.29
CA TRP A 242 17.82 11.24 -13.27
C TRP A 242 16.94 10.77 -14.45
N SER A 243 17.31 9.69 -15.13
CA SER A 243 16.61 9.15 -16.31
C SER A 243 15.21 8.56 -16.01
N PHE A 244 14.87 8.31 -14.74
CA PHE A 244 13.56 7.84 -14.31
C PHE A 244 12.51 8.96 -14.27
N GLY A 245 12.95 10.18 -13.92
CA GLY A 245 12.13 11.39 -13.79
C GLY A 245 11.10 11.35 -12.64
N THR A 246 10.49 12.49 -12.34
CA THR A 246 9.59 12.62 -11.17
C THR A 246 8.20 12.02 -11.36
N SER A 247 7.68 11.95 -12.59
CA SER A 247 6.27 11.58 -12.87
C SER A 247 5.87 10.19 -12.35
N LYS A 248 6.78 9.21 -12.44
CA LYS A 248 6.55 7.85 -11.91
C LYS A 248 6.49 7.83 -10.39
N PHE A 249 7.42 8.53 -9.72
CA PHE A 249 7.41 8.66 -8.26
C PHE A 249 6.17 9.39 -7.76
N LYS A 250 5.76 10.49 -8.42
CA LYS A 250 4.53 11.22 -8.09
C LYS A 250 3.33 10.27 -8.05
N LYS A 251 3.02 9.60 -9.16
CA LYS A 251 1.88 8.65 -9.26
C LYS A 251 1.96 7.46 -8.30
N MET A 252 3.16 7.02 -7.94
CA MET A 252 3.34 5.96 -6.94
C MET A 252 3.13 6.47 -5.51
N ALA A 253 3.66 7.64 -5.17
CA ALA A 253 3.58 8.22 -3.83
C ALA A 253 2.22 8.85 -3.49
N GLU A 254 1.46 9.25 -4.51
CA GLU A 254 0.21 10.03 -4.48
C GLU A 254 -0.86 9.49 -3.52
N THR A 255 -1.20 8.19 -3.62
CA THR A 255 -2.23 7.56 -2.79
C THR A 255 -1.65 6.47 -1.89
N ARG A 256 -2.36 6.10 -0.82
CA ARG A 256 -1.99 4.94 0.01
C ARG A 256 -2.01 3.64 -0.80
N PHE A 257 -3.03 3.47 -1.65
CA PHE A 257 -3.14 2.33 -2.57
C PHE A 257 -1.92 2.18 -3.49
N SER A 258 -1.50 3.27 -4.14
CA SER A 258 -0.36 3.26 -5.07
C SER A 258 0.96 3.01 -4.35
N ARG A 259 1.14 3.55 -3.13
CA ARG A 259 2.32 3.29 -2.29
C ARG A 259 2.40 1.84 -1.84
N GLN A 260 1.31 1.29 -1.29
CA GLN A 260 1.28 -0.10 -0.85
C GLN A 260 1.46 -1.08 -2.02
N THR A 261 0.83 -0.81 -3.17
CA THR A 261 1.04 -1.59 -4.42
C THR A 261 2.52 -1.67 -4.79
N PHE A 262 3.25 -0.55 -4.67
CA PHE A 262 4.69 -0.52 -4.83
C PHE A 262 5.40 -1.32 -3.73
N ILE A 263 5.13 -1.06 -2.45
CA ILE A 263 5.77 -1.69 -1.29
C ILE A 263 5.70 -3.22 -1.32
N PHE A 264 4.52 -3.81 -1.54
CA PHE A 264 4.36 -5.26 -1.62
C PHE A 264 5.13 -5.87 -2.80
N SER A 265 5.11 -5.19 -3.96
CA SER A 265 5.91 -5.63 -5.11
C SER A 265 7.42 -5.51 -4.84
N ALA A 266 7.84 -4.48 -4.09
CA ALA A 266 9.24 -4.27 -3.75
C ALA A 266 9.76 -5.36 -2.82
N ILE A 267 9.06 -5.65 -1.72
CA ILE A 267 9.42 -6.74 -0.78
C ILE A 267 9.54 -8.08 -1.52
N SER A 268 8.54 -8.42 -2.35
CA SER A 268 8.55 -9.66 -3.13
C SER A 268 9.73 -9.74 -4.11
N PHE A 269 10.02 -8.65 -4.83
CA PHE A 269 11.11 -8.58 -5.80
C PHE A 269 12.49 -8.65 -5.13
N LEU A 270 12.69 -7.91 -4.03
CA LEU A 270 13.94 -7.86 -3.27
C LEU A 270 14.28 -9.23 -2.69
N ARG A 271 13.31 -9.90 -2.04
CA ARG A 271 13.50 -11.26 -1.50
C ARG A 271 13.72 -12.30 -2.59
N LYS A 272 13.01 -12.20 -3.72
CA LYS A 272 13.20 -13.11 -4.88
C LYS A 272 14.62 -13.05 -5.45
N HIS A 273 15.26 -11.88 -5.40
CA HIS A 273 16.60 -11.65 -5.95
C HIS A 273 17.69 -11.51 -4.86
N ASP A 274 17.41 -11.93 -3.61
CA ASP A 274 18.33 -11.89 -2.46
C ASP A 274 19.04 -10.53 -2.25
N PHE A 275 18.29 -9.43 -2.46
CA PHE A 275 18.71 -8.10 -2.05
C PHE A 275 18.48 -7.88 -0.55
N ASP A 276 19.45 -7.23 0.10
CA ASP A 276 19.42 -6.84 1.51
C ASP A 276 18.59 -5.57 1.78
N GLY A 277 18.12 -4.85 0.75
CA GLY A 277 17.36 -3.61 0.94
C GLY A 277 17.08 -2.81 -0.32
N LEU A 278 16.45 -1.65 -0.11
CA LEU A 278 16.00 -0.71 -1.14
C LEU A 278 16.56 0.70 -0.89
N ASP A 279 17.07 1.36 -1.94
CA ASP A 279 17.45 2.77 -1.95
C ASP A 279 16.49 3.57 -2.84
N ILE A 280 15.91 4.66 -2.33
CA ILE A 280 15.00 5.52 -3.09
C ILE A 280 15.74 6.75 -3.63
N ASP A 281 15.89 6.84 -4.95
CA ASP A 281 16.56 7.93 -5.65
C ASP A 281 15.53 8.77 -6.44
N TRP A 282 14.69 9.52 -5.72
CA TRP A 282 13.73 10.44 -6.32
C TRP A 282 14.38 11.80 -6.56
N GLU A 283 14.64 12.11 -7.83
CA GLU A 283 15.22 13.39 -8.27
C GLU A 283 14.21 14.35 -8.94
N TYR A 284 13.58 15.32 -8.26
CA TYR A 284 13.42 15.50 -6.82
C TYR A 284 11.93 15.74 -6.50
N PRO A 285 11.42 15.34 -5.32
CA PRO A 285 10.08 15.70 -4.87
C PRO A 285 9.95 17.22 -4.72
N LYS A 286 8.78 17.77 -5.04
CA LYS A 286 8.38 19.18 -4.75
C LYS A 286 6.91 19.21 -4.34
N ARG A 287 6.54 20.00 -3.32
CA ARG A 287 5.14 20.17 -2.84
C ARG A 287 4.09 20.03 -3.97
N PRO A 288 3.08 19.15 -3.85
CA PRO A 288 2.68 18.37 -2.66
C PRO A 288 3.47 17.06 -2.43
N ASP A 289 4.51 16.76 -3.22
CA ASP A 289 5.24 15.48 -3.12
C ASP A 289 5.91 15.25 -1.77
N LYS A 290 6.24 16.32 -1.05
CA LYS A 290 7.04 16.30 0.19
C LYS A 290 6.38 15.48 1.29
N GLU A 291 5.08 15.70 1.49
CA GLU A 291 4.27 14.99 2.45
C GLU A 291 4.07 13.51 2.02
N ASN A 292 3.90 13.26 0.71
CA ASN A 292 3.77 11.91 0.15
C ASN A 292 5.08 11.09 0.20
N PHE A 293 6.24 11.73 0.07
CA PHE A 293 7.55 11.07 0.21
C PHE A 293 7.78 10.59 1.65
N VAL A 294 7.38 11.39 2.66
CA VAL A 294 7.40 10.95 4.07
C VAL A 294 6.47 9.77 4.29
N ALA A 295 5.27 9.78 3.70
CA ALA A 295 4.34 8.66 3.79
C ALA A 295 4.91 7.38 3.16
N LEU A 296 5.55 7.48 1.99
CA LEU A 296 6.23 6.37 1.33
C LEU A 296 7.35 5.77 2.18
N LEU A 297 8.27 6.59 2.71
CA LEU A 297 9.38 6.08 3.53
C LEU A 297 8.89 5.48 4.85
N LYS A 298 7.86 6.07 5.47
CA LYS A 298 7.18 5.50 6.64
C LYS A 298 6.60 4.12 6.33
N GLU A 299 5.80 4.02 5.27
CA GLU A 299 5.07 2.80 4.92
C GLU A 299 6.03 1.68 4.44
N LEU A 300 7.08 2.02 3.67
CA LEU A 300 8.18 1.09 3.35
C LEU A 300 8.85 0.56 4.61
N ARG A 301 9.31 1.46 5.49
CA ARG A 301 10.02 1.08 6.71
C ARG A 301 9.16 0.19 7.60
N GLN A 302 7.90 0.55 7.80
CA GLN A 302 6.95 -0.27 8.56
C GLN A 302 6.80 -1.66 7.95
N ALA A 303 6.54 -1.78 6.65
CA ALA A 303 6.38 -3.07 5.99
C ALA A 303 7.64 -3.95 6.06
N PHE A 304 8.84 -3.36 6.05
CA PHE A 304 10.10 -4.09 6.26
C PHE A 304 10.25 -4.62 7.69
N GLU A 305 9.87 -3.86 8.72
CA GLU A 305 9.87 -4.34 10.12
C GLU A 305 8.85 -5.50 10.30
N TYR A 306 7.63 -5.36 9.75
CA TYR A 306 6.60 -6.40 9.88
C TYR A 306 6.87 -7.68 9.07
N GLU A 307 7.54 -7.58 7.92
CA GLU A 307 7.99 -8.76 7.16
C GLU A 307 9.15 -9.49 7.88
N HIS A 308 10.05 -8.76 8.55
CA HIS A 308 11.03 -9.34 9.45
C HIS A 308 10.37 -10.05 10.64
N GLU A 309 9.38 -9.42 11.27
CA GLU A 309 8.62 -10.03 12.38
C GLU A 309 7.85 -11.28 11.96
N GLU A 310 7.25 -11.32 10.77
CA GLU A 310 6.51 -12.49 10.26
C GLU A 310 7.46 -13.62 9.82
N THR A 311 8.45 -13.32 8.97
CA THR A 311 9.28 -14.33 8.28
C THR A 311 10.52 -14.76 9.06
N LYS A 312 10.97 -13.95 10.03
CA LYS A 312 12.27 -14.07 10.73
C LYS A 312 13.51 -13.93 9.84
N ASN A 313 13.37 -13.49 8.58
CA ASN A 313 14.48 -13.09 7.72
C ASN A 313 15.15 -11.79 8.23
N ASP A 314 16.43 -11.56 7.92
CA ASP A 314 17.12 -10.28 8.14
C ASP A 314 16.27 -9.11 7.57
N ARG A 315 15.94 -8.10 8.39
CA ARG A 315 15.14 -6.94 7.95
C ARG A 315 15.79 -6.24 6.76
N LEU A 316 15.00 -5.98 5.72
CA LEU A 316 15.41 -5.16 4.57
C LEU A 316 15.84 -3.75 5.02
N ILE A 317 17.00 -3.32 4.54
CA ILE A 317 17.54 -1.97 4.73
C ILE A 317 16.72 -0.99 3.89
N LEU A 318 16.46 0.20 4.43
CA LEU A 318 15.87 1.31 3.67
C LEU A 318 16.80 2.53 3.66
N SER A 319 17.26 2.95 2.49
CA SER A 319 18.04 4.19 2.30
C SER A 319 17.43 5.08 1.21
N ALA A 320 17.99 6.27 1.02
CA ALA A 320 17.63 7.16 -0.08
C ALA A 320 18.82 8.03 -0.49
N ALA A 321 18.93 8.31 -1.79
CA ALA A 321 19.77 9.39 -2.30
C ALA A 321 19.07 10.74 -2.11
N VAL A 322 19.82 11.77 -1.67
CA VAL A 322 19.24 13.07 -1.30
C VAL A 322 20.07 14.28 -1.77
N PRO A 323 19.42 15.37 -2.21
CA PRO A 323 20.10 16.49 -2.86
C PRO A 323 20.82 17.45 -1.90
N VAL A 324 21.80 18.15 -2.46
CA VAL A 324 22.56 19.22 -1.78
C VAL A 324 21.98 20.62 -1.99
N GLY A 325 21.24 20.87 -3.07
CA GLY A 325 20.68 22.17 -3.41
C GLY A 325 19.64 22.66 -2.39
N PRO A 326 19.83 23.83 -1.73
CA PRO A 326 18.97 24.29 -0.63
C PRO A 326 17.47 24.34 -0.94
N ASP A 327 17.11 24.74 -2.16
CA ASP A 327 15.70 24.91 -2.53
C ASP A 327 15.00 23.59 -2.88
N ASN A 328 15.75 22.59 -3.38
CA ASN A 328 15.24 21.22 -3.50
C ASN A 328 14.99 20.62 -2.11
N VAL A 329 15.92 20.79 -1.16
CA VAL A 329 15.76 20.30 0.23
C VAL A 329 14.55 20.96 0.91
N ARG A 330 14.42 22.30 0.84
CA ARG A 330 13.27 23.04 1.41
C ARG A 330 11.93 22.60 0.80
N GLY A 331 11.87 22.51 -0.54
CA GLY A 331 10.65 22.24 -1.30
C GLY A 331 10.21 20.77 -1.31
N GLY A 332 11.13 19.83 -1.14
CA GLY A 332 10.88 18.39 -1.29
C GLY A 332 10.96 17.55 -0.02
N TYR A 333 11.72 17.97 1.00
CA TYR A 333 12.11 17.07 2.10
C TYR A 333 11.69 17.59 3.47
N ASP A 334 10.94 16.79 4.23
CA ASP A 334 10.85 16.91 5.69
C ASP A 334 12.04 16.16 6.29
N VAL A 335 13.13 16.89 6.53
CA VAL A 335 14.42 16.29 6.90
C VAL A 335 14.34 15.46 8.19
N PRO A 336 13.69 15.89 9.30
CA PRO A 336 13.49 15.05 10.47
C PRO A 336 12.65 13.80 10.20
N ALA A 337 11.55 13.91 9.46
CA ALA A 337 10.68 12.77 9.20
C ALA A 337 11.33 11.74 8.26
N VAL A 338 11.99 12.20 7.19
CA VAL A 338 12.81 11.35 6.30
C VAL A 338 13.91 10.63 7.10
N SER A 339 14.66 11.37 7.91
CA SER A 339 15.75 10.82 8.74
C SER A 339 15.30 9.79 9.79
N LYS A 340 14.03 9.80 10.18
CA LYS A 340 13.46 8.83 11.12
C LYS A 340 13.39 7.43 10.51
N TRP A 341 12.83 7.32 9.30
CA TRP A 341 12.46 6.03 8.70
C TRP A 341 13.61 5.33 7.96
N LEU A 342 14.51 6.10 7.34
CA LEU A 342 15.71 5.57 6.68
C LEU A 342 16.71 5.02 7.70
N ASP A 343 17.41 3.94 7.36
CA ASP A 343 18.55 3.43 8.13
C ASP A 343 19.79 4.34 7.96
N PHE A 344 20.06 4.76 6.73
CA PHE A 344 21.00 5.82 6.37
C PHE A 344 20.54 6.54 5.10
N PHE A 345 21.14 7.69 4.77
CA PHE A 345 20.85 8.43 3.54
C PHE A 345 22.14 8.93 2.88
N ASN A 346 22.14 8.86 1.55
CA ASN A 346 23.26 9.12 0.67
C ASN A 346 23.17 10.57 0.17
N LEU A 347 23.92 11.48 0.81
CA LEU A 347 23.97 12.88 0.40
C LEU A 347 24.76 12.98 -0.91
N MET A 348 24.09 13.37 -2.00
CA MET A 348 24.69 13.49 -3.34
C MET A 348 25.58 14.74 -3.43
N ALA A 349 26.75 14.67 -2.78
CA ALA A 349 27.67 15.79 -2.61
C ALA A 349 28.61 16.00 -3.81
N TYR A 350 28.00 16.01 -5.00
CA TYR A 350 28.56 16.23 -6.32
C TYR A 350 27.50 16.92 -7.19
N ASP A 351 27.80 17.23 -8.45
CA ASP A 351 26.94 18.02 -9.34
C ASP A 351 26.50 19.37 -8.74
N PHE A 352 27.35 19.97 -7.89
CA PHE A 352 27.17 21.34 -7.41
C PHE A 352 27.28 22.35 -8.56
N HIS A 353 28.19 22.09 -9.50
CA HIS A 353 28.46 22.90 -10.68
C HIS A 353 28.68 22.02 -11.91
N GLY A 354 28.26 22.51 -13.08
CA GLY A 354 28.37 21.77 -14.34
C GLY A 354 27.87 22.59 -15.54
N LYS A 355 27.76 21.95 -16.70
CA LYS A 355 27.50 22.58 -18.03
C LYS A 355 26.22 23.44 -18.15
N TRP A 356 25.36 23.45 -17.13
CA TRP A 356 24.21 24.35 -17.00
C TRP A 356 24.60 25.78 -16.56
N GLU A 357 25.81 25.99 -16.03
CA GLU A 357 26.33 27.32 -15.67
C GLU A 357 27.18 27.96 -16.77
N LYS A 358 27.14 29.29 -16.84
CA LYS A 358 27.94 30.12 -17.78
C LYS A 358 29.37 30.41 -17.29
N GLN A 359 29.81 29.74 -16.24
CA GLN A 359 31.17 29.81 -15.68
C GLN A 359 31.59 28.44 -15.17
N ALA A 360 32.88 28.13 -15.25
CA ALA A 360 33.44 26.90 -14.74
C ALA A 360 33.34 26.85 -13.21
N GLY A 361 32.78 25.78 -12.67
CA GLY A 361 32.69 25.52 -11.23
C GLY A 361 33.03 24.06 -10.92
N HIS A 362 33.45 23.77 -9.69
CA HIS A 362 33.92 22.44 -9.33
C HIS A 362 32.78 21.43 -9.12
N ASN A 363 32.99 20.16 -9.49
CA ASN A 363 31.96 19.11 -9.34
C ASN A 363 31.52 18.92 -7.87
N ALA A 364 32.49 18.69 -6.98
CA ALA A 364 32.27 18.40 -5.56
C ALA A 364 33.24 19.15 -4.61
N PRO A 365 33.25 20.49 -4.57
CA PRO A 365 34.17 21.24 -3.73
C PRO A 365 33.88 21.00 -2.24
N LEU A 366 34.91 20.74 -1.42
CA LEU A 366 34.72 20.48 0.01
C LEU A 366 34.25 21.75 0.74
N TYR A 367 34.86 22.89 0.40
CA TYR A 367 34.46 24.23 0.81
C TYR A 367 34.23 25.09 -0.44
N ALA A 368 33.36 26.08 -0.39
CA ALA A 368 33.17 27.01 -1.50
C ALA A 368 34.33 28.03 -1.58
N PRO A 369 34.76 28.47 -2.78
CA PRO A 369 35.84 29.43 -2.94
C PRO A 369 35.40 30.83 -2.48
N SER A 370 36.38 31.66 -2.10
CA SER A 370 36.18 33.06 -1.71
C SER A 370 35.57 33.91 -2.83
N SER A 371 35.85 33.54 -4.09
CA SER A 371 35.35 34.18 -5.32
C SER A 371 33.87 33.91 -5.65
N ASP A 372 33.20 33.02 -4.90
CA ASP A 372 31.77 32.78 -5.09
C ASP A 372 30.88 33.92 -4.57
N SER A 373 29.73 34.10 -5.20
CA SER A 373 28.65 34.90 -4.63
C SER A 373 28.08 34.22 -3.38
N GLU A 374 27.50 35.00 -2.46
CA GLU A 374 26.91 34.47 -1.22
C GLU A 374 25.81 33.41 -1.45
N TRP A 375 25.18 33.39 -2.64
CA TRP A 375 24.29 32.29 -3.02
C TRP A 375 25.06 31.02 -3.44
N ARG A 376 26.11 31.14 -4.29
CA ARG A 376 26.92 29.98 -4.74
C ARG A 376 27.76 29.39 -3.62
N LYS A 377 28.14 30.16 -2.58
CA LYS A 377 28.82 29.63 -1.37
C LYS A 377 28.06 28.52 -0.63
N GLN A 378 26.77 28.36 -0.89
CA GLN A 378 25.96 27.24 -0.38
C GLN A 378 26.23 25.90 -1.12
N LEU A 379 26.95 25.93 -2.24
CA LEU A 379 27.19 24.80 -3.14
C LEU A 379 28.53 24.12 -2.85
N SER A 380 28.67 23.61 -1.63
CA SER A 380 29.84 22.79 -1.23
C SER A 380 29.44 21.65 -0.31
N VAL A 381 30.26 20.58 -0.30
CA VAL A 381 30.05 19.36 0.51
C VAL A 381 29.83 19.73 1.98
N SER A 382 30.67 20.63 2.52
CA SER A 382 30.60 21.07 3.91
C SER A 382 29.34 21.88 4.23
N PHE A 383 28.93 22.80 3.36
CA PHE A 383 27.68 23.55 3.56
C PHE A 383 26.46 22.62 3.50
N ALA A 384 26.40 21.74 2.51
CA ALA A 384 25.23 20.88 2.32
C ALA A 384 25.02 19.91 3.49
N ALA A 385 26.08 19.25 3.97
CA ALA A 385 26.00 18.37 5.13
C ALA A 385 25.66 19.14 6.43
N GLN A 386 26.17 20.37 6.60
CA GLN A 386 25.78 21.25 7.70
C GLN A 386 24.32 21.71 7.60
N MET A 387 23.82 21.99 6.40
CA MET A 387 22.41 22.34 6.16
C MET A 387 21.49 21.17 6.54
N TRP A 388 21.75 19.96 6.07
CA TRP A 388 21.00 18.77 6.47
C TRP A 388 21.06 18.55 7.98
N THR A 389 22.23 18.66 8.60
CA THR A 389 22.39 18.58 10.07
C THR A 389 21.55 19.63 10.80
N LYS A 390 21.58 20.90 10.33
CA LYS A 390 20.83 22.03 10.91
C LYS A 390 19.31 21.88 10.74
N LEU A 391 18.86 21.17 9.71
CA LEU A 391 17.46 20.80 9.49
C LEU A 391 17.03 19.55 10.29
N GLY A 392 17.90 19.00 11.14
CA GLY A 392 17.59 17.90 12.06
C GLY A 392 18.07 16.52 11.61
N ALA A 393 18.86 16.42 10.53
CA ALA A 393 19.38 15.13 10.07
C ALA A 393 20.50 14.62 11.00
N PRO A 394 20.44 13.38 11.52
CA PRO A 394 21.43 12.85 12.43
C PRO A 394 22.69 12.42 11.66
N LYS A 395 23.85 12.97 12.04
CA LYS A 395 25.12 12.77 11.31
C LYS A 395 25.52 11.30 11.15
N ASN A 396 25.24 10.46 12.15
CA ASN A 396 25.53 9.02 12.14
C ASN A 396 24.62 8.19 11.21
N LYS A 397 23.65 8.83 10.52
CA LYS A 397 22.93 8.26 9.36
C LYS A 397 23.31 8.90 8.02
N MET A 398 24.08 9.98 8.02
CA MET A 398 24.42 10.74 6.81
C MET A 398 25.71 10.20 6.18
N VAL A 399 25.59 9.60 5.01
CA VAL A 399 26.70 9.10 4.20
C VAL A 399 27.00 10.12 3.09
N ILE A 400 28.26 10.53 2.93
CA ILE A 400 28.62 11.67 2.06
C ILE A 400 29.13 11.18 0.70
N GLY A 401 28.50 11.63 -0.38
CA GLY A 401 28.86 11.27 -1.75
C GLY A 401 30.22 11.80 -2.22
N MET A 402 30.94 10.94 -2.94
CA MET A 402 32.23 11.17 -3.57
C MET A 402 32.09 10.83 -5.05
N PRO A 403 32.37 11.76 -5.98
CA PRO A 403 32.33 11.45 -7.41
C PRO A 403 33.65 10.81 -7.85
N THR A 404 33.59 9.69 -8.56
CA THR A 404 34.72 9.14 -9.34
C THR A 404 34.71 9.70 -10.77
N TYR A 405 34.26 10.95 -10.91
CA TYR A 405 34.07 11.65 -12.18
C TYR A 405 34.26 13.16 -12.00
N GLY A 406 34.51 13.85 -13.12
CA GLY A 406 34.55 15.31 -13.17
C GLY A 406 33.47 15.90 -14.06
N ARG A 407 32.98 17.08 -13.68
CA ARG A 407 32.15 17.92 -14.56
C ARG A 407 33.05 18.85 -15.37
N SER A 408 32.82 18.86 -16.68
CA SER A 408 33.71 19.53 -17.64
C SER A 408 33.04 20.67 -18.38
N PHE A 409 33.84 21.68 -18.74
CA PHE A 409 33.42 22.91 -19.39
C PHE A 409 34.34 23.20 -20.59
N THR A 410 33.80 23.84 -21.62
CA THR A 410 34.61 24.53 -22.61
C THR A 410 34.62 26.03 -22.29
N LEU A 411 35.81 26.55 -21.98
CA LEU A 411 36.05 27.94 -21.60
C LEU A 411 35.80 28.90 -22.78
N ALA A 412 35.29 30.10 -22.48
CA ALA A 412 35.13 31.16 -23.46
C ALA A 412 36.50 31.74 -23.92
N SER A 413 37.50 31.73 -23.03
CA SER A 413 38.87 32.20 -23.30
C SER A 413 39.90 31.24 -22.72
N LYS A 414 40.91 30.86 -23.50
CA LYS A 414 42.05 30.04 -23.02
C LYS A 414 42.96 30.77 -22.03
N ARG A 415 42.76 32.08 -21.81
CA ARG A 415 43.49 32.89 -20.82
C ARG A 415 42.80 32.94 -19.46
N ASN A 416 41.51 32.58 -19.40
CA ASN A 416 40.70 32.63 -18.19
C ASN A 416 40.38 31.18 -17.83
N TYR A 417 41.16 30.59 -16.93
CA TYR A 417 41.15 29.15 -16.64
C TYR A 417 41.04 28.81 -15.14
N ILE A 418 40.98 29.81 -14.27
CA ILE A 418 40.70 29.63 -12.84
C ILE A 418 39.23 29.25 -12.61
N VAL A 419 38.88 28.78 -11.40
CA VAL A 419 37.47 28.63 -10.99
C VAL A 419 36.71 29.96 -11.23
N ASN A 420 35.44 29.85 -11.61
CA ASN A 420 34.57 30.96 -12.00
C ASN A 420 34.97 31.70 -13.31
N SER A 421 35.90 31.16 -14.09
CA SER A 421 36.15 31.65 -15.46
C SER A 421 34.96 31.39 -16.40
N PRO A 422 34.57 32.33 -17.29
CA PRO A 422 33.42 32.15 -18.18
C PRO A 422 33.53 30.93 -19.11
N SER A 423 32.46 30.16 -19.18
CA SER A 423 32.27 29.03 -20.11
C SER A 423 31.38 29.45 -21.28
N LYS A 424 31.44 28.69 -22.38
CA LYS A 424 30.53 28.83 -23.54
C LYS A 424 29.68 27.58 -23.79
N ASP A 425 30.10 26.43 -23.26
CA ASP A 425 29.46 25.13 -23.40
C ASP A 425 30.04 24.16 -22.34
N GLY A 426 29.51 22.94 -22.26
CA GLY A 426 30.16 21.82 -21.59
C GLY A 426 31.51 21.44 -22.21
N GLY A 427 32.28 20.63 -21.49
CA GLY A 427 33.51 20.03 -22.00
C GLY A 427 33.21 18.97 -23.07
N LYS A 428 34.20 18.68 -23.91
CA LYS A 428 34.12 17.67 -24.97
C LYS A 428 33.87 16.29 -24.38
N THR A 429 33.05 15.53 -25.10
CA THR A 429 32.67 14.15 -24.83
C THR A 429 33.87 13.22 -24.65
N GLY A 430 33.87 12.42 -23.58
CA GLY A 430 34.85 11.34 -23.35
C GLY A 430 34.69 10.16 -24.32
N GLU A 431 35.76 9.40 -24.55
CA GLU A 431 35.73 8.24 -25.47
C GLU A 431 34.82 7.11 -24.95
N TYR A 432 34.80 6.93 -23.63
CA TYR A 432 34.21 5.78 -22.97
C TYR A 432 32.90 6.13 -22.25
N THR A 433 32.85 7.28 -21.54
CA THR A 433 31.62 7.76 -20.87
C THR A 433 30.61 8.34 -21.86
N ARG A 434 31.08 8.97 -22.93
CA ARG A 434 30.29 9.46 -24.08
C ARG A 434 29.22 10.53 -23.78
N GLU A 435 29.28 11.18 -22.61
CA GLU A 435 28.51 12.40 -22.32
C GLU A 435 29.38 13.67 -22.52
N ALA A 436 28.81 14.73 -23.12
CA ALA A 436 29.44 16.05 -23.15
C ALA A 436 29.24 16.78 -21.80
N GLY A 437 30.31 17.35 -21.23
CA GLY A 437 30.31 17.99 -19.91
C GLY A 437 30.52 17.03 -18.72
N PHE A 438 30.99 15.82 -18.97
CA PHE A 438 31.23 14.75 -17.99
C PHE A 438 32.43 13.90 -18.42
N LEU A 439 33.26 13.44 -17.48
CA LEU A 439 34.37 12.51 -17.72
C LEU A 439 34.59 11.62 -16.48
N ALA A 440 34.87 10.33 -16.67
CA ALA A 440 35.25 9.41 -15.57
C ALA A 440 36.67 9.70 -15.06
N TYR A 441 37.03 9.25 -13.84
CA TYR A 441 38.36 9.48 -13.29
C TYR A 441 39.47 8.92 -14.20
N TYR A 442 39.27 7.72 -14.77
CA TYR A 442 40.22 7.16 -15.73
C TYR A 442 40.37 7.99 -17.03
N GLU A 443 39.34 8.71 -17.49
CA GLU A 443 39.44 9.66 -18.63
C GLU A 443 40.21 10.94 -18.26
N ILE A 444 40.07 11.37 -17.01
CA ILE A 444 40.81 12.52 -16.45
C ILE A 444 42.30 12.18 -16.28
N CYS A 445 42.61 10.99 -15.76
CA CYS A 445 43.96 10.45 -15.72
C CYS A 445 44.61 10.42 -17.11
N GLU A 446 43.89 9.92 -18.14
CA GLU A 446 44.37 10.01 -19.52
C GLU A 446 44.64 11.45 -19.95
N MET A 447 43.77 12.42 -19.62
CA MET A 447 43.98 13.81 -20.00
C MET A 447 45.25 14.41 -19.38
N LEU A 448 45.51 14.10 -18.10
CA LEU A 448 46.68 14.52 -17.32
C LEU A 448 47.97 13.91 -17.89
N LEU A 449 48.04 12.58 -18.01
CA LEU A 449 49.17 11.85 -18.59
C LEU A 449 49.46 12.29 -20.05
N LYS A 450 48.42 12.66 -20.81
CA LYS A 450 48.56 13.22 -22.17
C LYS A 450 48.82 14.74 -22.16
N GLY A 451 49.32 15.32 -21.07
CA GLY A 451 49.76 16.72 -20.97
C GLY A 451 48.65 17.77 -20.78
N ALA A 452 47.70 17.52 -19.89
CA ALA A 452 46.91 18.62 -19.29
C ALA A 452 47.71 19.29 -18.15
N ASN A 453 47.27 20.46 -17.71
CA ASN A 453 47.80 21.12 -16.51
C ASN A 453 46.93 20.69 -15.32
N TYR A 454 47.52 20.13 -14.26
CA TYR A 454 46.88 19.95 -12.96
C TYR A 454 46.98 21.24 -12.15
N ILE A 455 45.92 21.60 -11.42
CA ILE A 455 45.88 22.75 -10.52
C ILE A 455 45.15 22.36 -9.24
N TRP A 456 45.81 22.45 -8.09
CA TRP A 456 45.18 22.29 -6.78
C TRP A 456 44.53 23.60 -6.33
N ASP A 457 43.27 23.56 -5.90
CA ASP A 457 42.62 24.68 -5.21
C ASP A 457 42.64 24.47 -3.69
N ASP A 458 43.42 25.29 -2.99
CA ASP A 458 43.61 25.14 -1.54
C ASP A 458 42.52 25.81 -0.69
N GLU A 459 41.60 26.57 -1.27
CA GLU A 459 40.38 26.99 -0.57
C GLU A 459 39.35 25.85 -0.63
N MET A 460 39.08 25.33 -1.83
CA MET A 460 38.08 24.29 -2.06
C MET A 460 38.52 22.88 -1.63
N LYS A 461 39.84 22.67 -1.46
CA LYS A 461 40.52 21.38 -1.18
C LYS A 461 40.25 20.30 -2.23
N VAL A 462 40.30 20.68 -3.51
CA VAL A 462 40.03 19.83 -4.68
C VAL A 462 40.87 20.25 -5.89
N PRO A 463 41.19 19.33 -6.82
CA PRO A 463 41.89 19.64 -8.05
C PRO A 463 40.96 20.13 -9.16
N TYR A 464 41.53 20.81 -10.15
CA TYR A 464 40.95 20.92 -11.48
C TYR A 464 42.05 20.85 -12.55
N LEU A 465 41.69 20.43 -13.77
CA LEU A 465 42.62 20.33 -14.88
C LEU A 465 42.25 21.27 -16.03
N VAL A 466 43.27 21.74 -16.75
CA VAL A 466 43.12 22.64 -17.90
C VAL A 466 43.90 22.14 -19.11
N LYS A 467 43.20 21.93 -20.24
CA LYS A 467 43.78 21.49 -21.51
C LYS A 467 43.27 22.31 -22.69
N GLY A 468 43.97 23.40 -22.99
CA GLY A 468 43.62 24.30 -24.10
C GLY A 468 42.41 25.17 -23.76
N ASP A 469 41.23 24.83 -24.29
CA ASP A 469 39.95 25.44 -23.89
C ASP A 469 39.07 24.50 -23.03
N GLN A 470 39.57 23.32 -22.66
CA GLN A 470 38.86 22.35 -21.83
C GLN A 470 39.25 22.53 -20.36
N TRP A 471 38.25 22.54 -19.47
CA TRP A 471 38.40 22.63 -18.02
C TRP A 471 37.60 21.50 -17.37
N VAL A 472 38.13 20.85 -16.32
CA VAL A 472 37.42 19.77 -15.60
C VAL A 472 37.70 19.90 -14.10
N GLY A 473 36.65 19.95 -13.27
CA GLY A 473 36.75 19.84 -11.82
C GLY A 473 36.36 18.42 -11.39
N PHE A 474 37.20 17.76 -10.58
CA PHE A 474 37.16 16.34 -10.29
C PHE A 474 37.72 16.03 -8.89
N ASP A 475 37.63 14.78 -8.45
CA ASP A 475 38.28 14.30 -7.22
C ASP A 475 39.47 13.39 -7.55
N ASP A 476 40.52 13.49 -6.75
CA ASP A 476 41.77 12.72 -6.77
C ASP A 476 42.05 12.13 -5.38
N GLU A 477 43.07 11.26 -5.24
CA GLU A 477 43.41 10.65 -3.94
C GLU A 477 43.58 11.69 -2.81
N ARG A 478 44.24 12.83 -3.11
CA ARG A 478 44.50 13.92 -2.17
C ARG A 478 43.21 14.56 -1.64
N SER A 479 42.31 14.94 -2.54
CA SER A 479 41.01 15.54 -2.18
C SER A 479 40.07 14.53 -1.51
N ILE A 480 40.07 13.27 -1.94
CA ILE A 480 39.40 12.17 -1.25
C ILE A 480 39.90 12.04 0.19
N ARG A 481 41.23 12.00 0.45
CA ARG A 481 41.76 11.95 1.82
C ARG A 481 41.38 13.17 2.66
N HIS A 482 41.39 14.37 2.09
CA HIS A 482 40.88 15.57 2.77
C HIS A 482 39.40 15.43 3.16
N LYS A 483 38.55 14.91 2.27
CA LYS A 483 37.13 14.63 2.53
C LYS A 483 36.93 13.53 3.57
N MET A 484 37.74 12.46 3.57
CA MET A 484 37.67 11.40 4.58
C MET A 484 38.10 11.88 5.97
N ASN A 485 39.15 12.70 6.07
CA ASN A 485 39.52 13.35 7.33
C ASN A 485 38.41 14.29 7.83
N TRP A 486 37.76 15.03 6.92
CA TRP A 486 36.60 15.87 7.26
C TRP A 486 35.37 15.05 7.71
N ILE A 487 35.10 13.88 7.12
CA ILE A 487 34.06 12.93 7.58
C ILE A 487 34.35 12.46 9.00
N LYS A 488 35.58 11.98 9.25
CA LYS A 488 36.04 11.48 10.56
C LYS A 488 35.94 12.56 11.65
N THR A 489 36.42 13.76 11.37
CA THR A 489 36.41 14.88 12.33
C THR A 489 35.03 15.51 12.51
N SER A 490 34.16 15.46 11.51
CA SER A 490 32.78 15.96 11.59
C SER A 490 31.80 14.97 12.22
N GLY A 491 32.12 13.67 12.24
CA GLY A 491 31.29 12.61 12.82
C GLY A 491 30.15 12.14 11.90
N PHE A 492 30.38 12.07 10.59
CA PHE A 492 29.41 11.53 9.62
C PHE A 492 29.51 10.01 9.49
N ALA A 493 28.48 9.36 8.93
CA ALA A 493 28.32 7.90 8.93
C ALA A 493 29.31 7.14 8.02
N GLY A 494 29.92 7.83 7.06
CA GLY A 494 30.84 7.25 6.09
C GLY A 494 30.78 7.96 4.73
N ALA A 495 31.30 7.30 3.71
CA ALA A 495 31.34 7.79 2.33
C ALA A 495 30.46 6.96 1.40
N MET A 496 29.91 7.62 0.38
CA MET A 496 29.18 7.03 -0.73
C MET A 496 29.95 7.33 -2.02
N VAL A 497 29.91 6.42 -2.99
CA VAL A 497 30.66 6.55 -4.25
C VAL A 497 29.72 6.47 -5.44
N TRP A 498 29.70 7.52 -6.26
CA TRP A 498 29.10 7.52 -7.58
C TRP A 498 30.20 7.65 -8.65
N SER A 499 30.61 6.58 -9.32
CA SER A 499 30.23 5.16 -9.15
C SER A 499 31.49 4.28 -9.19
N ILE A 500 31.38 3.04 -8.68
CA ILE A 500 32.52 2.12 -8.59
C ILE A 500 33.17 1.83 -9.96
N ASP A 501 32.34 1.87 -11.01
CA ASP A 501 32.71 1.63 -12.40
C ASP A 501 33.44 2.80 -13.11
N MET A 502 33.73 3.91 -12.40
CA MET A 502 34.43 5.09 -12.96
C MET A 502 35.79 5.41 -12.33
N ASP A 503 36.18 4.69 -11.27
CA ASP A 503 37.54 4.72 -10.71
C ASP A 503 38.53 3.96 -11.64
N ASP A 504 39.84 3.98 -11.39
CA ASP A 504 40.78 3.07 -12.07
C ASP A 504 40.71 1.67 -11.43
N PHE A 505 39.59 0.99 -11.66
CA PHE A 505 39.27 -0.33 -11.09
C PHE A 505 40.29 -1.42 -11.43
N ASN A 506 40.97 -1.30 -12.58
CA ASN A 506 42.04 -2.20 -12.99
C ASN A 506 43.43 -1.78 -12.49
N GLY A 507 43.60 -0.52 -12.09
CA GLY A 507 44.88 0.04 -11.61
C GLY A 507 45.93 0.22 -12.70
N THR A 508 45.51 0.48 -13.94
CA THR A 508 46.38 0.47 -15.13
C THR A 508 46.32 1.73 -15.99
N ILE A 509 45.45 2.69 -15.67
CA ILE A 509 45.18 3.88 -16.49
C ILE A 509 45.80 5.14 -15.88
N CYS A 510 45.75 5.31 -14.56
CA CYS A 510 46.28 6.47 -13.85
C CYS A 510 47.80 6.39 -13.60
N GLY A 511 48.37 5.18 -13.65
CA GLY A 511 49.83 4.96 -13.64
C GLY A 511 50.45 4.62 -12.28
N SER A 512 49.66 4.61 -11.19
CA SER A 512 50.11 4.19 -9.85
C SER A 512 50.32 2.68 -9.70
N GLY A 513 49.62 1.85 -10.50
CA GLY A 513 49.57 0.41 -10.27
C GLY A 513 48.68 -0.01 -9.09
N VAL A 514 47.85 0.91 -8.59
CA VAL A 514 46.89 0.69 -7.48
C VAL A 514 45.50 0.48 -8.07
N LYS A 515 44.82 -0.61 -7.73
CA LYS A 515 43.42 -0.84 -8.10
C LYS A 515 42.49 0.01 -7.24
N TYR A 516 41.47 0.59 -7.86
CA TYR A 516 40.52 1.49 -7.19
C TYR A 516 41.25 2.57 -6.37
N PRO A 517 42.11 3.42 -6.97
CA PRO A 517 42.91 4.38 -6.22
C PRO A 517 42.06 5.32 -5.34
N LEU A 518 40.86 5.72 -5.81
CA LEU A 518 39.94 6.57 -5.06
C LEU A 518 39.14 5.79 -4.00
N VAL A 519 38.46 4.70 -4.37
CA VAL A 519 37.65 3.92 -3.41
C VAL A 519 38.52 3.18 -2.40
N GLY A 520 39.71 2.76 -2.81
CA GLY A 520 40.77 2.24 -1.94
C GLY A 520 41.26 3.28 -0.94
N ALA A 521 41.45 4.55 -1.34
CA ALA A 521 41.81 5.62 -0.40
C ALA A 521 40.67 5.90 0.61
N ILE A 522 39.41 5.80 0.19
CA ILE A 522 38.24 5.82 1.10
C ILE A 522 38.33 4.67 2.12
N ARG A 523 38.60 3.44 1.66
CA ARG A 523 38.72 2.25 2.52
C ARG A 523 39.88 2.35 3.51
N GLU A 524 41.02 2.82 3.05
CA GLU A 524 42.23 3.02 3.85
C GLU A 524 42.01 4.08 4.95
N GLU A 525 41.45 5.24 4.59
CA GLU A 525 41.19 6.32 5.54
C GLU A 525 40.09 6.01 6.56
N LEU A 526 39.01 5.31 6.16
CA LEU A 526 37.87 5.05 7.04
C LEU A 526 37.98 3.73 7.82
N MET A 527 38.68 2.72 7.30
CA MET A 527 38.75 1.38 7.88
C MET A 527 40.17 0.92 8.22
N GLY A 528 41.22 1.64 7.81
CA GLY A 528 42.61 1.25 8.05
C GLY A 528 43.07 0.02 7.25
N VAL A 529 42.36 -0.33 6.18
CA VAL A 529 42.69 -1.47 5.29
C VAL A 529 43.45 -0.92 4.08
N PRO A 530 44.72 -1.32 3.84
CA PRO A 530 45.52 -0.84 2.71
C PRO A 530 44.87 -1.05 1.34
N ARG A 531 45.37 -0.32 0.34
CA ARG A 531 44.97 -0.46 -1.07
C ARG A 531 45.65 -1.67 -1.74
N ASP A 532 44.96 -2.26 -2.71
CA ASP A 532 45.42 -3.41 -3.48
C ASP A 532 46.20 -2.96 -4.74
N THR A 533 47.35 -3.57 -5.01
CA THR A 533 48.19 -3.25 -6.18
C THR A 533 48.13 -4.34 -7.27
N VAL A 534 48.45 -3.96 -8.51
CA VAL A 534 48.39 -4.89 -9.66
C VAL A 534 49.51 -5.93 -9.67
N ALA A 535 50.58 -5.71 -8.91
CA ALA A 535 51.71 -6.64 -8.77
C ALA A 535 52.43 -6.48 -7.42
N PRO A 536 52.93 -7.57 -6.80
CA PRO A 536 53.76 -7.49 -5.60
C PRO A 536 55.04 -6.67 -5.84
N GLY A 537 55.35 -5.74 -4.94
CA GLY A 537 56.52 -4.84 -5.06
C GLY A 537 56.22 -3.48 -5.68
N ILE A 538 54.96 -3.17 -5.99
CA ILE A 538 54.47 -1.80 -6.16
C ILE A 538 54.06 -1.29 -4.78
N GLU A 539 54.58 -0.14 -4.36
CA GLU A 539 54.12 0.55 -3.15
C GLU A 539 52.79 1.26 -3.43
N PRO A 540 51.79 1.18 -2.52
CA PRO A 540 50.47 1.76 -2.73
C PRO A 540 50.44 3.27 -2.39
N ASP A 541 51.30 4.06 -3.04
CA ASP A 541 51.38 5.52 -2.88
C ASP A 541 50.31 6.28 -3.68
N ASP A 542 50.01 7.53 -3.28
CA ASP A 542 49.15 8.45 -4.03
C ASP A 542 49.89 9.07 -5.23
N ILE A 543 49.18 9.39 -6.32
CA ILE A 543 49.78 10.07 -7.47
C ILE A 543 49.99 11.56 -7.15
N ASP A 544 51.25 12.01 -7.12
CA ASP A 544 51.60 13.43 -7.12
C ASP A 544 51.38 14.03 -8.52
N TRP A 545 50.14 14.44 -8.79
CA TRP A 545 49.76 15.08 -10.04
C TRP A 545 50.41 16.46 -10.26
N GLU A 546 50.94 17.13 -9.23
CA GLU A 546 51.72 18.37 -9.41
C GLU A 546 53.06 18.07 -10.09
N THR A 547 53.68 16.91 -9.79
CA THR A 547 54.91 16.46 -10.48
C THR A 547 54.63 15.79 -11.84
N VAL A 548 53.55 15.01 -11.97
CA VAL A 548 53.21 14.27 -13.19
C VAL A 548 52.62 15.17 -14.28
N ALA A 549 51.76 16.12 -13.91
CA ALA A 549 51.04 17.00 -14.84
C ALA A 549 51.22 18.51 -14.49
N PRO A 550 52.47 19.00 -14.36
CA PRO A 550 52.76 20.31 -13.79
C PRO A 550 52.13 21.47 -14.57
N ASN A 551 51.57 22.43 -13.84
CA ASN A 551 50.95 23.63 -14.41
C ASN A 551 51.97 24.52 -15.15
N ARG A 552 51.67 24.87 -16.40
CA ARG A 552 52.49 25.73 -17.28
C ARG A 552 51.77 27.01 -17.71
N LEU A 553 50.62 27.32 -17.11
CA LEU A 553 49.79 28.48 -17.46
C LEU A 553 50.19 29.70 -16.62
N THR A 554 50.38 30.85 -17.28
CA THR A 554 50.66 32.12 -16.62
C THR A 554 49.36 32.90 -16.36
N PRO A 555 49.17 33.46 -15.15
CA PRO A 555 47.94 34.17 -14.81
C PRO A 555 47.78 35.47 -15.62
N TYR A 556 46.53 35.76 -15.99
CA TYR A 556 46.15 36.97 -16.71
C TYR A 556 45.34 37.90 -15.80
N VAL A 557 45.68 39.20 -15.82
CA VAL A 557 45.01 40.24 -15.02
C VAL A 557 44.16 41.11 -15.96
N PRO A 558 42.83 41.19 -15.77
CA PRO A 558 41.96 42.10 -16.52
C PRO A 558 42.01 43.54 -16.02
N GLU A 559 41.67 44.50 -16.89
CA GLU A 559 41.35 45.90 -16.56
C GLU A 559 39.81 46.10 -16.53
N GLU A 560 39.31 47.17 -15.88
CA GLU A 560 37.89 47.32 -15.49
C GLU A 560 37.08 48.44 -16.20
N ASP A 561 35.75 48.40 -15.97
CA ASP A 561 34.77 49.52 -15.94
C ASP A 561 34.17 50.04 -17.29
N PRO A 562 33.00 50.72 -17.35
CA PRO A 562 31.89 50.87 -16.38
C PRO A 562 30.46 50.45 -16.88
N GLN A 563 29.43 50.70 -16.04
CA GLN A 563 28.01 50.29 -16.16
C GLN A 563 27.07 51.23 -16.97
N ARG A 564 25.89 50.73 -17.40
CA ARG A 564 24.54 51.19 -16.93
C ARG A 564 23.32 50.43 -17.52
N ILE A 565 22.15 50.66 -16.91
CA ILE A 565 20.79 50.17 -17.29
C ILE A 565 19.81 51.36 -17.10
N ASP A 566 18.73 51.46 -17.88
CA ASP A 566 17.37 51.65 -17.34
C ASP A 566 16.27 51.24 -18.34
N ILE A 567 15.03 51.07 -17.86
CA ILE A 567 13.83 50.73 -18.64
C ILE A 567 12.70 51.70 -18.29
N ALA A 568 12.37 52.61 -19.21
CA ALA A 568 11.10 53.35 -19.17
C ALA A 568 10.74 53.93 -20.55
N ASP A 569 9.75 53.34 -21.23
CA ASP A 569 8.67 54.13 -21.82
C ASP A 569 7.45 53.24 -22.10
N LEU A 570 6.38 53.46 -21.33
CA LEU A 570 5.13 52.71 -21.44
C LEU A 570 3.98 53.66 -21.05
N LEU A 571 3.14 54.06 -22.02
CA LEU A 571 1.68 54.30 -21.95
C LEU A 571 1.19 55.29 -23.02
N GLY A 572 0.07 54.96 -23.68
CA GLY A 572 -0.45 55.69 -24.86
C GLY A 572 -1.98 55.85 -24.96
N GLN A 573 -2.69 55.88 -23.83
CA GLN A 573 -4.04 56.43 -23.59
C GLN A 573 -5.24 56.19 -24.57
N VAL A 574 -6.28 55.51 -24.05
CA VAL A 574 -7.71 55.95 -23.99
C VAL A 574 -8.58 56.03 -25.27
N SER A 575 -9.73 55.30 -25.30
CA SER A 575 -11.06 55.87 -25.64
C SER A 575 -12.27 55.01 -25.20
N LYS A 576 -13.38 55.67 -24.82
CA LYS A 576 -14.59 55.17 -24.11
C LYS A 576 -15.71 54.66 -25.06
N GLY A 577 -16.60 53.74 -24.60
CA GLY A 577 -17.64 53.07 -25.45
C GLY A 577 -19.14 53.08 -25.04
N ASN A 578 -19.52 52.67 -23.81
CA ASN A 578 -20.80 52.99 -23.12
C ASN A 578 -22.20 52.60 -23.75
N LYS A 579 -22.87 51.49 -23.31
CA LYS A 579 -24.31 51.43 -22.81
C LYS A 579 -25.06 50.06 -22.81
N LYS A 580 -25.42 49.59 -21.60
CA LYS A 580 -26.76 49.17 -21.07
C LYS A 580 -27.69 48.06 -21.67
N ASN A 581 -28.11 47.16 -20.75
CA ASN A 581 -29.45 46.53 -20.53
C ASN A 581 -29.91 45.36 -21.45
N ARG A 582 -30.15 44.11 -20.98
CA ARG A 582 -31.22 43.70 -20.02
C ARG A 582 -31.16 42.19 -19.62
N LEU A 583 -31.64 41.86 -18.42
CA LEU A 583 -32.13 40.52 -17.94
C LEU A 583 -33.65 40.36 -18.21
N PRO A 584 -34.37 39.24 -17.85
CA PRO A 584 -33.98 37.96 -17.20
C PRO A 584 -34.55 36.68 -17.88
N ALA A 585 -34.52 35.55 -17.14
CA ALA A 585 -35.40 34.36 -17.16
C ALA A 585 -34.99 33.13 -18.00
N LEU A 586 -35.31 31.87 -17.63
CA LEU A 586 -35.44 31.13 -16.35
C LEU A 586 -35.95 29.71 -16.68
N LEU A 587 -35.36 28.66 -16.09
CA LEU A 587 -35.92 27.30 -15.88
C LEU A 587 -36.56 26.53 -17.06
N GLN A 588 -36.08 25.32 -17.33
CA GLN A 588 -36.96 24.13 -17.22
C GLN A 588 -36.21 22.78 -17.16
N ASN A 589 -36.88 21.80 -16.55
CA ASN A 589 -36.66 20.34 -16.60
C ASN A 589 -35.44 19.76 -15.85
N ALA A 590 -35.64 19.50 -14.56
CA ALA A 590 -34.96 18.42 -13.85
C ALA A 590 -35.85 17.16 -13.88
N ASN A 591 -35.24 15.99 -13.99
CA ASN A 591 -35.90 14.67 -13.87
C ASN A 591 -35.23 13.81 -12.77
N THR A 592 -34.39 14.43 -11.95
CA THR A 592 -33.60 13.86 -10.87
C THR A 592 -34.23 14.18 -9.51
N LEU A 593 -33.99 13.32 -8.52
CA LEU A 593 -34.22 13.69 -7.12
C LEU A 593 -33.26 14.83 -6.72
N PRO A 594 -33.65 15.72 -5.78
CA PRO A 594 -32.71 16.62 -5.12
C PRO A 594 -31.51 15.86 -4.55
N GLU A 595 -30.32 16.47 -4.59
CA GLU A 595 -29.04 15.83 -4.18
C GLU A 595 -29.04 15.30 -2.73
N ASN A 596 -29.95 15.79 -1.88
CA ASN A 596 -30.12 15.37 -0.49
C ASN A 596 -31.15 14.24 -0.28
N LEU A 597 -31.67 13.61 -1.34
CA LEU A 597 -32.66 12.53 -1.28
C LEU A 597 -32.22 11.29 -2.08
N ARG A 598 -32.38 10.09 -1.48
CA ARG A 598 -31.99 8.79 -2.06
C ARG A 598 -33.14 7.78 -2.01
N GLU A 599 -33.30 6.95 -3.04
CA GLU A 599 -34.20 5.77 -2.98
C GLU A 599 -33.73 4.77 -1.89
N PRO A 600 -34.61 4.17 -1.08
CA PRO A 600 -34.22 3.23 -0.02
C PRO A 600 -33.53 1.97 -0.58
N GLN A 601 -32.47 1.50 0.10
CA GLN A 601 -31.80 0.27 -0.33
C GLN A 601 -32.56 -0.97 0.14
N ILE A 602 -32.48 -2.04 -0.66
CA ILE A 602 -32.99 -3.37 -0.39
C ILE A 602 -31.83 -4.36 -0.59
N PHE A 603 -31.17 -4.71 0.52
CA PHE A 603 -30.09 -5.70 0.58
C PHE A 603 -30.66 -7.11 0.75
N CYS A 604 -30.16 -8.05 -0.03
CA CYS A 604 -30.69 -9.40 -0.13
C CYS A 604 -29.56 -10.44 -0.07
N TYR A 605 -29.47 -11.18 1.03
CA TYR A 605 -28.45 -12.22 1.16
C TYR A 605 -28.86 -13.48 0.38
N PHE A 606 -27.92 -13.96 -0.46
CA PHE A 606 -28.00 -15.20 -1.24
C PHE A 606 -27.07 -16.23 -0.60
N THR A 607 -27.61 -17.35 -0.09
CA THR A 607 -26.78 -18.38 0.56
C THR A 607 -26.29 -19.43 -0.44
N ASN A 608 -24.97 -19.62 -0.55
CA ASN A 608 -24.39 -20.55 -1.53
C ASN A 608 -24.62 -22.03 -1.20
N TRP A 609 -25.01 -22.39 0.04
CA TRP A 609 -25.41 -23.75 0.40
C TRP A 609 -26.86 -24.10 0.03
N SER A 610 -27.71 -23.13 -0.32
CA SER A 610 -29.14 -23.36 -0.60
C SER A 610 -29.42 -24.33 -1.76
N TYR A 611 -28.48 -24.53 -2.69
CA TYR A 611 -28.61 -25.53 -3.76
C TYR A 611 -28.60 -26.98 -3.24
N LYS A 612 -28.13 -27.20 -2.01
CA LYS A 612 -27.99 -28.51 -1.36
C LYS A 612 -29.30 -28.99 -0.72
N ARG A 613 -30.25 -28.08 -0.43
CA ARG A 613 -31.56 -28.43 0.12
C ARG A 613 -32.31 -29.37 -0.82
N PRO A 614 -33.12 -30.32 -0.31
CA PRO A 614 -33.89 -31.24 -1.13
C PRO A 614 -35.13 -30.55 -1.74
N GLY A 615 -35.65 -31.13 -2.83
CA GLY A 615 -36.98 -30.83 -3.35
C GLY A 615 -37.25 -29.34 -3.63
N MET A 616 -38.32 -28.80 -3.03
CA MET A 616 -38.82 -27.45 -3.31
C MET A 616 -37.90 -26.35 -2.77
N GLY A 617 -37.28 -26.57 -1.60
CA GLY A 617 -36.36 -25.63 -0.95
C GLY A 617 -34.99 -25.51 -1.62
N LYS A 618 -34.72 -26.28 -2.67
CA LYS A 618 -33.52 -26.10 -3.49
C LYS A 618 -33.59 -24.77 -4.25
N PHE A 619 -32.58 -23.93 -4.07
CA PHE A 619 -32.45 -22.62 -4.71
C PHE A 619 -31.14 -22.50 -5.50
N THR A 620 -31.13 -21.71 -6.58
CA THR A 620 -29.95 -21.34 -7.38
C THR A 620 -30.13 -19.92 -7.94
N PRO A 621 -29.10 -19.25 -8.51
CA PRO A 621 -29.23 -17.88 -9.02
C PRO A 621 -30.37 -17.69 -10.03
N GLU A 622 -30.73 -18.73 -10.80
CA GLU A 622 -31.82 -18.71 -11.78
C GLU A 622 -33.23 -18.72 -11.18
N ASP A 623 -33.38 -19.02 -9.88
CA ASP A 623 -34.65 -18.93 -9.16
C ASP A 623 -34.91 -17.51 -8.60
N LEU A 624 -33.90 -16.64 -8.56
CA LEU A 624 -33.96 -15.28 -8.04
C LEU A 624 -34.49 -14.29 -9.09
N ASP A 625 -35.46 -13.46 -8.71
CA ASP A 625 -35.92 -12.32 -9.51
C ASP A 625 -35.00 -11.11 -9.25
N PRO A 626 -34.18 -10.68 -10.23
CA PRO A 626 -33.16 -9.65 -10.05
C PRO A 626 -33.73 -8.24 -9.85
N LYS A 627 -35.05 -8.08 -9.91
CA LYS A 627 -35.74 -6.80 -9.67
C LYS A 627 -36.33 -6.69 -8.27
N LEU A 628 -36.19 -7.71 -7.41
CA LEU A 628 -36.64 -7.64 -6.01
C LEU A 628 -35.77 -6.73 -5.14
N CYS A 629 -34.48 -6.66 -5.43
CA CYS A 629 -33.47 -6.07 -4.58
C CYS A 629 -32.69 -5.00 -5.34
N THR A 630 -32.15 -4.01 -4.64
CA THR A 630 -31.12 -3.10 -5.18
C THR A 630 -29.74 -3.73 -5.12
N HIS A 631 -29.55 -4.58 -4.10
CA HIS A 631 -28.27 -5.10 -3.64
C HIS A 631 -28.42 -6.58 -3.34
N ILE A 632 -27.64 -7.44 -4.01
CA ILE A 632 -27.46 -8.85 -3.63
C ILE A 632 -26.15 -8.97 -2.86
N VAL A 633 -26.15 -9.76 -1.80
CA VAL A 633 -24.93 -10.12 -1.05
C VAL A 633 -24.73 -11.63 -1.11
N PHE A 634 -23.63 -12.07 -1.70
CA PHE A 634 -23.31 -13.49 -1.83
C PHE A 634 -22.66 -14.01 -0.53
N ALA A 635 -23.36 -14.87 0.20
CA ALA A 635 -22.90 -15.52 1.42
C ALA A 635 -22.38 -16.95 1.11
N PHE A 636 -21.11 -17.30 1.33
CA PHE A 636 -19.99 -16.48 1.83
C PHE A 636 -18.67 -16.82 1.13
N ALA A 637 -17.72 -15.89 1.17
CA ALA A 637 -16.30 -16.13 0.97
C ALA A 637 -15.59 -16.45 2.30
N THR A 638 -14.33 -16.89 2.21
CA THR A 638 -13.48 -17.30 3.34
C THR A 638 -12.09 -16.67 3.27
N ILE A 639 -11.34 -16.68 4.37
CA ILE A 639 -9.91 -16.35 4.41
C ILE A 639 -9.10 -17.64 4.37
N SER A 640 -8.34 -17.85 3.29
CA SER A 640 -7.38 -18.95 3.17
C SER A 640 -5.99 -18.41 2.86
N ASN A 641 -4.96 -18.89 3.57
CA ASN A 641 -3.57 -18.41 3.46
C ASN A 641 -3.45 -16.86 3.55
N ASN A 642 -4.26 -16.23 4.40
CA ASN A 642 -4.39 -14.79 4.59
C ASN A 642 -4.93 -14.02 3.35
N LYS A 643 -5.66 -14.69 2.44
CA LYS A 643 -6.28 -14.11 1.24
C LYS A 643 -7.79 -14.35 1.19
N LEU A 644 -8.54 -13.41 0.63
CA LEU A 644 -9.93 -13.61 0.23
C LEU A 644 -10.01 -14.75 -0.80
N THR A 645 -10.85 -15.75 -0.52
CA THR A 645 -10.99 -17.00 -1.29
C THR A 645 -12.47 -17.42 -1.31
N ALA A 646 -12.92 -18.14 -2.35
CA ALA A 646 -14.25 -18.76 -2.35
C ALA A 646 -14.35 -19.85 -1.27
N SER A 647 -15.52 -20.09 -0.70
CA SER A 647 -15.72 -21.18 0.26
C SER A 647 -15.76 -22.56 -0.41
N GLU A 648 -16.20 -22.63 -1.68
CA GLU A 648 -16.34 -23.86 -2.45
C GLU A 648 -15.81 -23.67 -3.88
N ASP A 649 -15.09 -24.66 -4.42
CA ASP A 649 -14.55 -24.63 -5.79
C ASP A 649 -15.63 -24.34 -6.84
N ARG A 650 -16.86 -24.80 -6.58
CA ARG A 650 -18.03 -24.60 -7.45
C ARG A 650 -18.44 -23.14 -7.63
N ASP A 651 -18.11 -22.26 -6.69
CA ASP A 651 -18.45 -20.84 -6.84
C ASP A 651 -17.56 -20.16 -7.88
N ILE A 652 -16.31 -20.61 -8.00
CA ILE A 652 -15.37 -20.20 -9.06
C ILE A 652 -15.65 -20.97 -10.37
N GLY A 653 -16.06 -22.23 -10.29
CA GLY A 653 -16.22 -23.10 -11.46
C GLY A 653 -14.90 -23.72 -11.93
N ASP A 654 -14.94 -24.39 -13.09
CA ASP A 654 -13.77 -25.02 -13.71
C ASP A 654 -13.74 -24.84 -15.24
N ALA A 655 -12.80 -25.51 -15.92
CA ALA A 655 -12.64 -25.42 -17.38
C ALA A 655 -13.82 -26.01 -18.19
N PHE A 656 -14.82 -26.60 -17.54
CA PHE A 656 -15.97 -27.28 -18.16
C PHE A 656 -17.33 -26.87 -17.57
N THR A 657 -17.34 -26.19 -16.41
CA THR A 657 -18.54 -25.82 -15.67
C THR A 657 -18.45 -24.38 -15.14
N GLU A 658 -19.48 -23.60 -15.44
CA GLU A 658 -19.61 -22.19 -15.05
C GLU A 658 -19.84 -22.05 -13.53
N GLY A 659 -19.13 -21.11 -12.89
CA GLY A 659 -19.17 -20.90 -11.45
C GLY A 659 -20.51 -20.33 -10.95
N THR A 660 -20.78 -20.45 -9.65
CA THR A 660 -21.91 -19.73 -9.03
C THR A 660 -21.71 -18.20 -9.12
N TYR A 661 -20.47 -17.70 -9.11
CA TYR A 661 -20.17 -16.27 -9.26
C TYR A 661 -20.55 -15.74 -10.64
N ASP A 662 -20.12 -16.39 -11.73
CA ASP A 662 -20.48 -15.96 -13.10
C ASP A 662 -22.01 -15.98 -13.28
N ARG A 663 -22.66 -17.06 -12.83
CA ARG A 663 -24.12 -17.24 -12.91
C ARG A 663 -24.93 -16.23 -12.11
N ILE A 664 -24.41 -15.71 -10.99
CA ILE A 664 -25.10 -14.62 -10.27
C ILE A 664 -24.83 -13.26 -10.91
N MET A 665 -23.69 -13.05 -11.57
CA MET A 665 -23.40 -11.82 -12.31
C MET A 665 -24.29 -11.66 -13.56
N LEU A 666 -24.75 -12.74 -14.19
CA LEU A 666 -25.74 -12.71 -15.29
C LEU A 666 -27.07 -12.02 -14.90
N LEU A 667 -27.37 -11.90 -13.60
CA LEU A 667 -28.55 -11.15 -13.13
C LEU A 667 -28.49 -9.66 -13.50
N LYS A 668 -27.30 -9.09 -13.66
CA LYS A 668 -27.09 -7.70 -14.12
C LYS A 668 -27.57 -7.47 -15.55
N GLU A 669 -27.63 -8.49 -16.41
CA GLU A 669 -28.20 -8.37 -17.77
C GLU A 669 -29.71 -8.07 -17.74
N GLN A 670 -30.41 -8.45 -16.67
CA GLN A 670 -31.85 -8.26 -16.49
C GLN A 670 -32.19 -7.01 -15.66
N ASN A 671 -31.22 -6.51 -14.88
CA ASN A 671 -31.30 -5.31 -14.07
C ASN A 671 -29.89 -4.64 -13.98
N PRO A 672 -29.53 -3.73 -14.91
CA PRO A 672 -28.19 -3.14 -14.95
C PRO A 672 -27.80 -2.29 -13.73
N ASP A 673 -28.77 -1.77 -12.98
CA ASP A 673 -28.54 -1.02 -11.74
C ASP A 673 -28.15 -1.93 -10.55
N LEU A 674 -28.36 -3.25 -10.66
CA LEU A 674 -28.20 -4.23 -9.59
C LEU A 674 -26.75 -4.33 -9.11
N GLN A 675 -26.52 -3.98 -7.85
CA GLN A 675 -25.23 -4.18 -7.19
C GLN A 675 -25.16 -5.61 -6.62
N ILE A 676 -24.01 -6.26 -6.79
CA ILE A 676 -23.73 -7.61 -6.28
C ILE A 676 -22.41 -7.57 -5.50
N LEU A 677 -22.52 -7.74 -4.19
CA LEU A 677 -21.41 -7.78 -3.24
C LEU A 677 -21.09 -9.23 -2.86
N LEU A 678 -19.86 -9.45 -2.41
CA LEU A 678 -19.43 -10.69 -1.77
C LEU A 678 -19.38 -10.48 -0.26
N ALA A 679 -20.07 -11.31 0.53
CA ALA A 679 -19.87 -11.31 1.98
C ALA A 679 -18.71 -12.20 2.39
N LEU A 680 -17.94 -11.75 3.37
CA LEU A 680 -16.85 -12.49 4.00
C LEU A 680 -17.16 -12.71 5.47
N GLY A 681 -17.24 -13.97 5.90
CA GLY A 681 -17.41 -14.34 7.31
C GLY A 681 -18.68 -15.14 7.58
N GLY A 682 -19.50 -14.63 8.50
CA GLY A 682 -20.73 -15.27 8.99
C GLY A 682 -20.49 -16.28 10.12
N TRP A 683 -21.57 -16.70 10.77
CA TRP A 683 -21.59 -17.43 12.04
C TRP A 683 -20.58 -18.58 12.18
N SER A 684 -20.47 -19.45 11.16
CA SER A 684 -19.56 -20.61 11.18
C SER A 684 -18.08 -20.26 10.96
N PHE A 685 -17.76 -19.01 10.63
CA PHE A 685 -16.40 -18.52 10.39
C PHE A 685 -15.75 -18.00 11.68
N GLY A 686 -16.52 -17.32 12.52
CA GLY A 686 -16.09 -16.80 13.81
C GLY A 686 -14.99 -15.73 13.75
N SER A 687 -14.46 -15.39 14.92
CA SER A 687 -13.51 -14.27 15.08
C SER A 687 -12.04 -14.64 14.85
N GLU A 688 -11.65 -15.92 14.90
CA GLU A 688 -10.22 -16.30 14.78
C GLU A 688 -9.59 -15.89 13.44
N PRO A 689 -10.21 -16.11 12.26
CA PRO A 689 -9.58 -15.75 11.00
C PRO A 689 -9.43 -14.22 10.83
N PHE A 690 -10.39 -13.45 11.36
CA PHE A 690 -10.33 -11.98 11.38
C PHE A 690 -9.25 -11.45 12.33
N ARG A 691 -9.22 -11.93 13.58
CA ARG A 691 -8.12 -11.66 14.53
C ARG A 691 -6.77 -11.95 13.87
N LYS A 692 -6.63 -13.14 13.29
CA LYS A 692 -5.41 -13.57 12.58
C LYS A 692 -5.00 -12.64 11.44
N ILE A 693 -5.88 -12.14 10.57
CA ILE A 693 -5.43 -11.17 9.54
C ILE A 693 -5.08 -9.80 10.12
N THR A 694 -5.76 -9.36 11.19
CA THR A 694 -5.59 -8.01 11.78
C THR A 694 -4.45 -7.87 12.78
N GLU A 695 -4.00 -8.96 13.43
CA GLU A 695 -2.84 -9.00 14.33
C GLU A 695 -1.55 -8.38 13.75
N ASN A 696 -1.37 -8.48 12.43
CA ASN A 696 -0.19 -8.00 11.72
C ASN A 696 -0.62 -7.13 10.54
N ILE A 697 -0.26 -5.84 10.54
CA ILE A 697 -0.67 -4.89 9.50
C ILE A 697 -0.08 -5.19 8.10
N PHE A 698 1.05 -5.89 7.98
CA PHE A 698 1.52 -6.39 6.67
C PHE A 698 0.61 -7.51 6.16
N ARG A 699 0.16 -8.41 7.05
CA ARG A 699 -0.82 -9.47 6.76
C ARG A 699 -2.19 -8.89 6.38
N MET A 700 -2.69 -7.92 7.16
CA MET A 700 -3.94 -7.20 6.91
C MET A 700 -3.89 -6.42 5.60
N ASN A 701 -2.84 -5.63 5.35
CA ASN A 701 -2.71 -4.87 4.11
C ASN A 701 -2.60 -5.82 2.90
N GLY A 702 -1.84 -6.92 3.00
CA GLY A 702 -1.75 -7.93 1.94
C GLY A 702 -3.13 -8.49 1.57
N PHE A 703 -3.89 -8.91 2.59
CA PHE A 703 -5.30 -9.33 2.45
C PHE A 703 -6.16 -8.27 1.74
N VAL A 704 -5.99 -6.98 2.04
CA VAL A 704 -6.72 -5.87 1.39
C VAL A 704 -6.40 -5.77 -0.11
N TYR A 705 -5.14 -5.89 -0.53
CA TYR A 705 -4.78 -5.86 -1.96
C TYR A 705 -5.25 -7.11 -2.71
N ASP A 706 -5.10 -8.30 -2.11
CA ASP A 706 -5.61 -9.55 -2.67
C ASP A 706 -7.15 -9.52 -2.81
N SER A 707 -7.86 -8.91 -1.85
CA SER A 707 -9.32 -8.76 -1.92
C SER A 707 -9.76 -7.92 -3.11
N ILE A 708 -9.07 -6.81 -3.40
CA ILE A 708 -9.37 -6.00 -4.60
C ILE A 708 -9.14 -6.81 -5.87
N GLU A 709 -8.05 -7.58 -5.96
CA GLU A 709 -7.82 -8.43 -7.15
C GLU A 709 -8.91 -9.51 -7.29
N PHE A 710 -9.34 -10.13 -6.20
CA PHE A 710 -10.41 -11.14 -6.20
C PHE A 710 -11.76 -10.55 -6.64
N LEU A 711 -12.20 -9.44 -6.03
CA LEU A 711 -13.47 -8.77 -6.36
C LEU A 711 -13.51 -8.32 -7.82
N ARG A 712 -12.41 -7.72 -8.31
CA ARG A 712 -12.28 -7.29 -9.71
C ARG A 712 -12.12 -8.45 -10.71
N ARG A 713 -11.73 -9.65 -10.25
CA ARG A 713 -11.64 -10.85 -11.10
C ARG A 713 -13.01 -11.48 -11.38
N TYR A 714 -13.89 -11.49 -10.38
CA TYR A 714 -15.24 -12.07 -10.47
C TYR A 714 -16.35 -11.00 -10.58
N ASN A 715 -16.00 -9.77 -10.96
CA ASN A 715 -16.91 -8.66 -11.27
C ASN A 715 -17.89 -8.25 -10.16
N PHE A 716 -17.48 -8.41 -8.89
CA PHE A 716 -18.21 -7.91 -7.72
C PHE A 716 -18.09 -6.38 -7.61
N ASP A 717 -19.18 -5.73 -7.19
CA ASP A 717 -19.24 -4.28 -6.99
C ASP A 717 -18.81 -3.86 -5.59
N GLY A 718 -18.62 -4.81 -4.67
CA GLY A 718 -18.17 -4.52 -3.31
C GLY A 718 -18.01 -5.74 -2.41
N LEU A 719 -17.65 -5.45 -1.16
CA LEU A 719 -17.36 -6.42 -0.11
C LEU A 719 -18.23 -6.11 1.11
N ASP A 720 -18.91 -7.12 1.64
CA ASP A 720 -19.60 -7.07 2.92
C ASP A 720 -18.76 -7.83 3.96
N ILE A 721 -18.51 -7.24 5.13
CA ILE A 721 -17.74 -7.88 6.21
C ILE A 721 -18.67 -8.33 7.31
N ASP A 722 -18.73 -9.64 7.54
CA ASP A 722 -19.60 -10.29 8.51
C ASP A 722 -18.74 -10.93 9.61
N TRP A 723 -18.18 -10.09 10.48
CA TRP A 723 -17.39 -10.53 11.63
C TRP A 723 -18.31 -10.79 12.82
N GLU A 724 -18.62 -12.08 13.03
CA GLU A 724 -19.39 -12.59 14.17
C GLU A 724 -18.47 -13.22 15.24
N TYR A 725 -18.05 -12.55 16.31
CA TYR A 725 -18.18 -11.12 16.63
C TYR A 725 -16.86 -10.57 17.20
N PRO A 726 -16.51 -9.29 16.99
CA PRO A 726 -15.51 -8.61 17.81
C PRO A 726 -16.04 -8.49 19.25
N GLU A 727 -15.25 -8.95 20.23
CA GLU A 727 -15.68 -9.16 21.63
C GLU A 727 -14.97 -8.26 22.64
N ASN A 728 -13.90 -7.57 22.23
CA ASN A 728 -13.03 -6.79 23.10
C ASN A 728 -12.48 -5.53 22.40
N GLU A 729 -11.84 -4.64 23.17
CA GLU A 729 -11.32 -3.36 22.64
C GLU A 729 -10.19 -3.53 21.61
N ASP A 730 -9.43 -4.62 21.64
CA ASP A 730 -8.41 -4.91 20.62
C ASP A 730 -9.06 -5.37 19.30
N ASP A 731 -10.06 -6.27 19.36
CA ASP A 731 -10.87 -6.66 18.19
C ASP A 731 -11.58 -5.44 17.57
N LYS A 732 -12.09 -4.55 18.41
CA LYS A 732 -12.81 -3.32 18.03
C LYS A 732 -11.89 -2.34 17.30
N ALA A 733 -10.67 -2.13 17.80
CA ALA A 733 -9.65 -1.36 17.12
C ALA A 733 -9.18 -2.05 15.82
N ALA A 734 -9.05 -3.38 15.83
CA ALA A 734 -8.68 -4.19 14.67
C ALA A 734 -9.72 -4.10 13.54
N PHE A 735 -11.01 -4.23 13.85
CA PHE A 735 -12.11 -4.15 12.89
C PHE A 735 -12.21 -2.75 12.27
N VAL A 736 -12.09 -1.69 13.08
CA VAL A 736 -11.97 -0.31 12.61
C VAL A 736 -10.81 -0.15 11.61
N ASN A 737 -9.63 -0.69 11.93
CA ASN A 737 -8.47 -0.62 11.04
C ASN A 737 -8.69 -1.40 9.74
N LEU A 738 -9.27 -2.60 9.79
CA LEU A 738 -9.56 -3.42 8.60
C LEU A 738 -10.50 -2.69 7.64
N ILE A 739 -11.64 -2.19 8.15
CA ILE A 739 -12.62 -1.45 7.35
C ILE A 739 -12.02 -0.16 6.76
N LYS A 740 -11.19 0.55 7.54
CA LYS A 740 -10.48 1.75 7.11
C LYS A 740 -9.48 1.49 5.99
N GLU A 741 -8.67 0.45 6.11
CA GLU A 741 -7.70 0.08 5.06
C GLU A 741 -8.40 -0.41 3.78
N LEU A 742 -9.49 -1.19 3.91
CA LEU A 742 -10.35 -1.57 2.78
C LEU A 742 -10.88 -0.33 2.06
N ARG A 743 -11.51 0.64 2.76
CA ARG A 743 -12.02 1.87 2.13
C ARG A 743 -10.92 2.67 1.44
N LEU A 744 -9.78 2.92 2.11
CA LEU A 744 -8.68 3.70 1.56
C LEU A 744 -8.04 3.02 0.33
N ALA A 745 -8.05 1.69 0.28
CA ALA A 745 -7.59 0.93 -0.88
C ALA A 745 -8.64 0.94 -2.02
N PHE A 746 -9.93 0.80 -1.72
CA PHE A 746 -11.03 0.86 -2.72
C PHE A 746 -11.11 2.23 -3.39
N GLU A 747 -11.02 3.32 -2.64
CA GLU A 747 -10.94 4.68 -3.19
C GLU A 747 -9.68 4.91 -4.02
N GLY A 748 -8.55 4.36 -3.56
CA GLY A 748 -7.27 4.49 -4.24
C GLY A 748 -7.22 3.73 -5.57
N GLU A 749 -7.83 2.53 -5.66
CA GLU A 749 -7.99 1.80 -6.91
C GLU A 749 -8.96 2.53 -7.85
N HIS A 750 -10.11 2.98 -7.36
CA HIS A 750 -11.06 3.80 -8.12
C HIS A 750 -10.37 5.00 -8.81
N LYS A 751 -9.65 5.82 -8.02
CA LYS A 751 -8.93 7.01 -8.50
C LYS A 751 -7.77 6.66 -9.46
N SER A 752 -7.06 5.56 -9.21
CA SER A 752 -5.86 5.17 -9.96
C SER A 752 -6.15 4.38 -11.24
N ALA A 753 -7.20 3.56 -11.25
CA ALA A 753 -7.58 2.64 -12.33
C ALA A 753 -8.80 3.12 -13.14
N LYS A 754 -9.49 4.18 -12.69
CA LYS A 754 -10.73 4.71 -13.31
C LYS A 754 -11.82 3.66 -13.50
N LYS A 755 -12.12 2.93 -12.42
CA LYS A 755 -13.23 1.96 -12.34
C LYS A 755 -14.29 2.42 -11.34
N PRO A 756 -15.55 1.95 -11.42
CA PRO A 756 -16.58 2.21 -10.42
C PRO A 756 -16.08 1.90 -8.99
N LYS A 757 -16.35 2.78 -8.03
CA LYS A 757 -15.89 2.64 -6.64
C LYS A 757 -16.46 1.35 -6.03
N LEU A 758 -15.61 0.50 -5.48
CA LEU A 758 -16.10 -0.68 -4.74
C LEU A 758 -16.86 -0.23 -3.48
N LEU A 759 -18.03 -0.82 -3.27
CA LEU A 759 -18.83 -0.68 -2.05
C LEU A 759 -18.19 -1.47 -0.90
N LEU A 760 -18.34 -0.98 0.32
CA LEU A 760 -17.89 -1.64 1.54
C LEU A 760 -18.99 -1.54 2.61
N THR A 761 -19.60 -2.66 2.95
CA THR A 761 -20.67 -2.78 3.95
C THR A 761 -20.27 -3.76 5.06
N ALA A 762 -21.07 -3.84 6.11
CA ALA A 762 -20.91 -4.86 7.14
C ALA A 762 -22.25 -5.32 7.70
N ALA A 763 -22.40 -6.64 7.86
CA ALA A 763 -23.40 -7.23 8.74
C ALA A 763 -23.00 -7.00 10.20
N VAL A 764 -23.96 -6.57 11.03
CA VAL A 764 -23.67 -6.13 12.41
C VAL A 764 -24.78 -6.54 13.40
N PRO A 765 -24.45 -6.86 14.66
CA PRO A 765 -25.41 -7.43 15.61
C PRO A 765 -26.44 -6.43 16.13
N ALA A 766 -27.65 -6.93 16.42
CA ALA A 766 -28.65 -6.22 17.21
C ALA A 766 -28.35 -6.17 18.73
N ASN A 767 -27.44 -7.01 19.22
CA ASN A 767 -27.20 -7.16 20.66
C ASN A 767 -26.38 -6.00 21.25
N TYR A 768 -27.02 -5.16 22.08
CA TYR A 768 -26.40 -3.97 22.69
C TYR A 768 -25.10 -4.22 23.47
N LYS A 769 -24.85 -5.45 23.94
CA LYS A 769 -23.57 -5.82 24.57
C LYS A 769 -22.46 -5.98 23.53
N ALA A 770 -22.73 -6.70 22.44
CA ALA A 770 -21.79 -6.89 21.34
C ALA A 770 -21.43 -5.52 20.70
N ILE A 771 -22.45 -4.70 20.39
CA ILE A 771 -22.26 -3.31 19.90
C ILE A 771 -21.34 -2.51 20.84
N SER A 772 -21.51 -2.67 22.17
CA SER A 772 -20.73 -1.93 23.15
C SER A 772 -19.29 -2.43 23.34
N ALA A 773 -19.02 -3.72 23.08
CA ALA A 773 -17.72 -4.34 23.28
C ALA A 773 -16.84 -4.31 22.01
N GLY A 774 -17.44 -4.56 20.85
CA GLY A 774 -16.73 -4.81 19.60
C GLY A 774 -16.74 -3.71 18.54
N TYR A 775 -17.55 -2.65 18.70
CA TYR A 775 -17.82 -1.70 17.60
C TYR A 775 -17.59 -0.23 18.01
N ASP A 776 -16.67 0.46 17.32
CA ASP A 776 -16.59 1.93 17.32
C ASP A 776 -17.50 2.47 16.22
N VAL A 777 -18.78 2.62 16.56
CA VAL A 777 -19.83 2.98 15.60
C VAL A 777 -19.55 4.30 14.87
N PRO A 778 -19.08 5.40 15.52
CA PRO A 778 -18.75 6.64 14.84
C PRO A 778 -17.56 6.55 13.88
N GLU A 779 -16.53 5.76 14.19
CA GLU A 779 -15.37 5.60 13.29
C GLU A 779 -15.69 4.63 12.13
N LEU A 780 -16.45 3.55 12.36
CA LEU A 780 -16.92 2.64 11.30
C LEU A 780 -17.83 3.36 10.27
N SER A 781 -18.73 4.24 10.73
CA SER A 781 -19.68 4.96 9.87
C SER A 781 -19.03 5.90 8.84
N LYS A 782 -17.76 6.30 9.09
CA LYS A 782 -16.93 7.10 8.17
C LYS A 782 -16.40 6.28 6.98
N TYR A 783 -16.38 4.95 7.10
CA TYR A 783 -15.72 4.07 6.14
C TYR A 783 -16.64 3.01 5.54
N LEU A 784 -17.77 2.68 6.16
CA LEU A 784 -18.81 1.84 5.55
C LEU A 784 -19.75 2.68 4.68
N ASP A 785 -20.24 2.14 3.56
CA ASP A 785 -21.37 2.73 2.83
C ASP A 785 -22.67 2.45 3.62
N PHE A 786 -22.86 1.21 4.11
CA PHE A 786 -24.03 0.78 4.91
C PHE A 786 -23.69 -0.12 6.10
N LEU A 787 -24.59 -0.11 7.09
CA LEU A 787 -24.64 -0.99 8.25
C LEU A 787 -25.87 -1.90 8.13
N ASN A 788 -25.65 -3.20 7.89
CA ASN A 788 -26.69 -4.21 7.75
C ASN A 788 -27.01 -4.81 9.13
N VAL A 789 -27.96 -4.21 9.86
CA VAL A 789 -28.21 -4.57 11.28
C VAL A 789 -29.10 -5.80 11.36
N MET A 790 -28.57 -6.89 11.91
CA MET A 790 -29.24 -8.19 12.04
C MET A 790 -30.31 -8.18 13.14
N THR A 791 -31.45 -7.52 12.89
CA THR A 791 -32.59 -7.39 13.83
C THR A 791 -33.54 -8.59 13.82
N TYR A 792 -32.98 -9.77 14.03
CA TYR A 792 -33.65 -11.06 14.13
C TYR A 792 -32.83 -11.97 15.06
N ASP A 793 -33.26 -13.23 15.26
CA ASP A 793 -32.66 -14.17 16.22
C ASP A 793 -32.55 -13.58 17.65
N PHE A 794 -33.51 -12.75 18.04
CA PHE A 794 -33.59 -12.21 19.40
C PHE A 794 -33.92 -13.30 20.44
N HIS A 795 -34.67 -14.32 20.00
CA HIS A 795 -35.12 -15.47 20.77
C HIS A 795 -35.07 -16.73 19.90
N GLY A 796 -34.76 -17.88 20.51
CA GLY A 796 -34.67 -19.17 19.80
C GLY A 796 -34.35 -20.32 20.75
N GLN A 797 -34.09 -21.51 20.20
CA GLN A 797 -33.96 -22.79 20.92
C GLN A 797 -32.83 -22.87 21.99
N TRP A 798 -32.02 -21.83 22.13
CA TRP A 798 -31.06 -21.66 23.22
C TRP A 798 -31.70 -21.15 24.53
N GLU A 799 -33.01 -20.85 24.53
CA GLU A 799 -33.77 -20.40 25.70
C GLU A 799 -34.84 -21.43 26.12
N ASN A 800 -35.19 -21.43 27.42
CA ASN A 800 -36.17 -22.37 28.00
C ASN A 800 -37.62 -21.82 27.98
N GLU A 801 -37.86 -20.72 27.27
CA GLU A 801 -39.15 -20.03 27.17
C GLU A 801 -39.33 -19.57 25.72
N VAL A 802 -40.55 -19.62 25.18
CA VAL A 802 -40.82 -19.24 23.78
C VAL A 802 -40.78 -17.72 23.61
N GLY A 803 -40.06 -17.25 22.59
CA GLY A 803 -39.92 -15.84 22.26
C GLY A 803 -39.93 -15.61 20.76
N HIS A 804 -40.34 -14.43 20.34
CA HIS A 804 -40.49 -14.12 18.92
C HIS A 804 -39.13 -13.87 18.23
N ASN A 805 -38.98 -14.31 16.97
CA ASN A 805 -37.73 -14.18 16.20
C ASN A 805 -37.29 -12.71 16.03
N SER A 806 -38.21 -11.85 15.59
CA SER A 806 -37.97 -10.43 15.31
C SER A 806 -39.15 -9.55 15.77
N PRO A 807 -39.37 -9.35 17.08
CA PRO A 807 -40.44 -8.48 17.57
C PRO A 807 -40.10 -7.00 17.30
N LEU A 808 -41.05 -6.23 16.78
CA LEU A 808 -40.80 -4.80 16.49
C LEU A 808 -40.66 -4.01 17.79
N PHE A 809 -41.60 -4.20 18.70
CA PHE A 809 -41.64 -3.59 20.03
C PHE A 809 -41.68 -4.68 21.12
N PRO A 810 -41.42 -4.36 22.40
CA PRO A 810 -41.43 -5.34 23.48
C PRO A 810 -42.80 -5.45 24.15
N LEU A 811 -43.05 -6.56 24.84
CA LEU A 811 -44.23 -6.70 25.70
C LEU A 811 -44.18 -5.68 26.86
N ASN A 812 -45.33 -5.20 27.29
CA ASN A 812 -45.49 -4.36 28.48
C ASN A 812 -45.03 -5.10 29.75
N SER A 813 -45.26 -6.42 29.81
CA SER A 813 -44.85 -7.32 30.89
C SER A 813 -43.35 -7.63 30.93
N ALA A 814 -42.63 -7.47 29.80
CA ALA A 814 -41.24 -7.89 29.64
C ALA A 814 -40.27 -7.19 30.61
N SER A 815 -39.18 -7.87 30.99
CA SER A 815 -38.15 -7.33 31.86
C SER A 815 -37.33 -6.23 31.17
N ASN A 816 -36.54 -5.49 31.95
CA ASN A 816 -35.60 -4.48 31.43
C ASN A 816 -34.45 -5.07 30.58
N LYS A 817 -34.33 -6.41 30.50
CA LYS A 817 -33.44 -7.13 29.56
C LYS A 817 -34.18 -7.43 28.25
N GLU A 818 -35.34 -8.11 28.31
CA GLU A 818 -36.14 -8.43 27.11
C GLU A 818 -36.61 -7.18 26.37
N LYS A 819 -36.88 -6.06 27.07
CA LYS A 819 -37.20 -4.75 26.46
C LYS A 819 -36.09 -4.15 25.58
N LYS A 820 -34.98 -4.88 25.39
CA LYS A 820 -33.85 -4.54 24.51
C LYS A 820 -33.65 -5.54 23.35
N LEU A 821 -34.48 -6.58 23.29
CA LEU A 821 -34.42 -7.66 22.31
C LEU A 821 -35.51 -7.45 21.25
N THR A 822 -35.47 -6.28 20.59
CA THR A 822 -36.47 -5.84 19.61
C THR A 822 -35.83 -5.08 18.47
N VAL A 823 -36.50 -5.06 17.31
CA VAL A 823 -36.05 -4.30 16.13
C VAL A 823 -35.86 -2.82 16.49
N ASP A 824 -36.85 -2.22 17.17
CA ASP A 824 -36.83 -0.79 17.53
C ASP A 824 -35.65 -0.43 18.44
N TYR A 825 -35.41 -1.20 19.52
CA TYR A 825 -34.31 -0.92 20.44
C TYR A 825 -32.95 -1.14 19.76
N ALA A 826 -32.81 -2.20 18.95
CA ALA A 826 -31.55 -2.58 18.35
C ALA A 826 -30.97 -1.51 17.40
N VAL A 827 -31.76 -1.02 16.44
CA VAL A 827 -31.27 0.04 15.53
C VAL A 827 -31.16 1.38 16.25
N LYS A 828 -32.03 1.69 17.22
CA LYS A 828 -31.90 2.92 18.02
C LYS A 828 -30.67 2.89 18.93
N GLU A 829 -30.18 1.73 19.35
CA GLU A 829 -28.88 1.59 20.00
C GLU A 829 -27.74 1.95 19.03
N TRP A 830 -27.77 1.49 17.77
CA TRP A 830 -26.80 1.90 16.74
C TRP A 830 -26.81 3.42 16.51
N VAL A 831 -27.99 4.04 16.37
CA VAL A 831 -28.12 5.50 16.23
C VAL A 831 -27.59 6.23 17.48
N ARG A 832 -27.96 5.75 18.69
CA ARG A 832 -27.49 6.30 19.98
C ARG A 832 -25.98 6.17 20.17
N LYS A 833 -25.34 5.21 19.49
CA LYS A 833 -23.87 5.03 19.43
C LYS A 833 -23.20 5.89 18.36
N GLY A 834 -23.96 6.51 17.46
CA GLY A 834 -23.47 7.45 16.44
C GLY A 834 -23.56 6.97 14.99
N ALA A 835 -24.34 5.93 14.68
CA ALA A 835 -24.62 5.54 13.30
C ALA A 835 -25.61 6.53 12.63
N PRO A 836 -25.36 6.97 11.39
CA PRO A 836 -26.33 7.73 10.59
C PRO A 836 -27.56 6.88 10.26
N LEU A 837 -28.75 7.47 10.37
CA LEU A 837 -30.03 6.80 10.07
C LEU A 837 -30.05 6.33 8.60
N GLU A 838 -29.60 7.19 7.70
CA GLU A 838 -29.55 6.99 6.26
C GLU A 838 -28.57 5.91 5.79
N LYS A 839 -27.76 5.35 6.71
CA LYS A 839 -26.82 4.24 6.47
C LYS A 839 -27.24 2.92 7.11
N ILE A 840 -28.24 2.92 7.99
CA ILE A 840 -28.75 1.69 8.61
C ILE A 840 -29.74 1.01 7.66
N ASN A 841 -29.45 -0.24 7.31
CA ASN A 841 -30.41 -1.16 6.72
C ASN A 841 -30.97 -2.06 7.83
N VAL A 842 -32.29 -2.07 8.00
CA VAL A 842 -32.97 -2.84 9.06
C VAL A 842 -33.13 -4.31 8.63
N GLY A 843 -32.67 -5.24 9.46
CA GLY A 843 -32.75 -6.69 9.21
C GLY A 843 -34.16 -7.26 9.33
N MET A 844 -34.67 -7.81 8.22
CA MET A 844 -35.99 -8.41 8.07
C MET A 844 -35.81 -9.91 7.81
N PRO A 845 -36.16 -10.80 8.76
CA PRO A 845 -36.09 -12.24 8.54
C PRO A 845 -37.24 -12.67 7.62
N VAL A 846 -36.96 -13.60 6.71
CA VAL A 846 -37.98 -14.32 5.92
C VAL A 846 -38.06 -15.79 6.35
N TYR A 847 -37.98 -16.00 7.66
CA TYR A 847 -37.96 -17.28 8.35
C TYR A 847 -38.49 -17.13 9.79
N GLY A 848 -38.75 -18.24 10.47
CA GLY A 848 -39.14 -18.26 11.89
C GLY A 848 -38.21 -19.11 12.75
N ARG A 849 -38.12 -18.76 14.03
CA ARG A 849 -37.51 -19.59 15.08
C ARG A 849 -38.60 -20.40 15.76
N THR A 850 -38.33 -21.67 16.03
CA THR A 850 -39.32 -22.63 16.53
C THR A 850 -38.93 -23.24 17.86
N PHE A 851 -39.94 -23.64 18.63
CA PHE A 851 -39.79 -24.18 19.97
C PHE A 851 -40.74 -25.36 20.18
N LYS A 852 -40.35 -26.25 21.09
CA LYS A 852 -41.20 -27.32 21.61
C LYS A 852 -41.73 -26.93 22.99
N LEU A 853 -43.03 -26.69 23.09
CA LEU A 853 -43.72 -26.33 24.32
C LEU A 853 -43.66 -27.47 25.34
N LYS A 854 -43.49 -27.10 26.61
CA LYS A 854 -43.50 -28.03 27.75
C LYS A 854 -44.90 -28.43 28.19
N ASP A 855 -45.88 -27.58 27.92
CA ASP A 855 -47.28 -27.71 28.29
C ASP A 855 -48.14 -27.11 27.18
N ASN A 856 -48.87 -27.94 26.43
CA ASN A 856 -49.66 -27.51 25.27
C ASN A 856 -50.82 -26.55 25.64
N ALA A 857 -51.14 -26.40 26.94
CA ALA A 857 -52.09 -25.38 27.42
C ALA A 857 -51.44 -23.98 27.60
N LYS A 858 -50.11 -23.88 27.51
CA LYS A 858 -49.34 -22.63 27.57
C LYS A 858 -48.61 -22.43 26.24
N PHE A 859 -49.16 -21.56 25.39
CA PHE A 859 -48.66 -21.27 24.04
C PHE A 859 -48.31 -19.79 23.82
N ASP A 860 -48.53 -18.95 24.84
CA ASP A 860 -48.29 -17.51 24.78
C ASP A 860 -46.79 -17.19 24.95
N ILE A 861 -46.37 -15.97 24.58
CA ILE A 861 -44.96 -15.57 24.65
C ILE A 861 -44.47 -15.58 26.11
N GLY A 862 -43.33 -16.23 26.36
CA GLY A 862 -42.84 -16.55 27.71
C GLY A 862 -43.32 -17.89 28.28
N ALA A 863 -44.06 -18.71 27.52
CA ALA A 863 -44.38 -20.09 27.93
C ALA A 863 -43.14 -21.00 27.92
N GLU A 864 -43.03 -21.90 28.90
CA GLU A 864 -41.90 -22.83 29.04
C GLU A 864 -41.74 -23.75 27.82
N ALA A 865 -40.52 -23.83 27.29
CA ALA A 865 -40.09 -24.73 26.22
C ALA A 865 -39.16 -25.84 26.75
N VAL A 866 -38.95 -26.89 25.93
CA VAL A 866 -38.05 -28.02 26.25
C VAL A 866 -36.93 -28.25 25.22
N SER A 867 -37.11 -27.78 23.98
CA SER A 867 -36.15 -27.91 22.87
C SER A 867 -36.51 -26.93 21.75
N GLY A 868 -35.78 -26.95 20.64
CA GLY A 868 -36.26 -26.37 19.39
C GLY A 868 -37.49 -27.13 18.88
N GLY A 869 -38.25 -26.50 17.99
CA GLY A 869 -39.34 -27.17 17.28
C GLY A 869 -38.80 -28.19 16.26
N ASP A 870 -39.62 -29.18 15.93
CA ASP A 870 -39.26 -30.29 15.05
C ASP A 870 -38.74 -29.78 13.68
N ALA A 871 -37.63 -30.34 13.21
CA ALA A 871 -36.87 -29.81 12.08
C ALA A 871 -37.63 -29.76 10.75
N GLY A 872 -37.41 -28.68 9.99
CA GLY A 872 -38.05 -28.45 8.68
C GLY A 872 -37.71 -29.51 7.63
N ARG A 873 -38.67 -29.81 6.75
CA ARG A 873 -38.56 -30.85 5.69
C ARG A 873 -37.46 -30.58 4.67
N TYR A 874 -37.11 -29.31 4.47
CA TYR A 874 -36.22 -28.82 3.43
C TYR A 874 -35.03 -28.04 4.00
N THR A 875 -35.20 -27.34 5.12
CA THR A 875 -34.11 -26.71 5.88
C THR A 875 -33.32 -27.74 6.69
N GLY A 876 -34.00 -28.66 7.36
CA GLY A 876 -33.39 -29.75 8.13
C GLY A 876 -32.77 -29.33 9.48
N GLU A 877 -33.02 -28.11 9.93
CA GLU A 877 -32.52 -27.53 11.18
C GLU A 877 -33.62 -27.60 12.27
N GLU A 878 -33.28 -28.10 13.46
CA GLU A 878 -34.16 -28.01 14.64
C GLU A 878 -34.24 -26.55 15.11
N GLY A 879 -35.40 -26.10 15.58
CA GLY A 879 -35.55 -24.73 16.06
C GLY A 879 -35.66 -23.65 14.98
N PHE A 880 -35.80 -24.03 13.71
CA PHE A 880 -35.81 -23.12 12.55
C PHE A 880 -36.77 -23.62 11.45
N LEU A 881 -37.51 -22.71 10.81
CA LEU A 881 -38.29 -23.00 9.61
C LEU A 881 -38.20 -21.83 8.61
N SER A 882 -38.02 -22.15 7.33
CA SER A 882 -38.21 -21.20 6.23
C SER A 882 -39.67 -20.78 6.09
N TYR A 883 -39.96 -19.65 5.45
CA TYR A 883 -41.35 -19.18 5.29
C TYR A 883 -42.23 -20.18 4.52
N TYR A 884 -41.71 -20.85 3.49
CA TYR A 884 -42.46 -21.89 2.77
C TYR A 884 -42.73 -23.14 3.63
N GLU A 885 -41.89 -23.44 4.64
CA GLU A 885 -42.18 -24.48 5.64
C GLU A 885 -43.16 -24.02 6.74
N ILE A 886 -43.18 -22.72 7.05
CA ILE A 886 -44.21 -22.13 7.89
C ILE A 886 -45.57 -22.18 7.20
N CYS A 887 -45.63 -22.01 5.88
CA CYS A 887 -46.85 -22.29 5.10
C CYS A 887 -47.28 -23.77 5.20
N ASP A 888 -46.35 -24.73 5.13
CA ASP A 888 -46.63 -26.16 5.42
C ASP A 888 -47.17 -26.36 6.86
N PHE A 889 -46.70 -25.59 7.84
CA PHE A 889 -47.18 -25.64 9.24
C PHE A 889 -48.59 -25.04 9.41
N LEU A 890 -48.86 -23.90 8.77
CA LEU A 890 -50.13 -23.17 8.79
C LEU A 890 -51.25 -23.90 8.02
N HIS A 891 -50.91 -24.64 6.96
CA HIS A 891 -51.89 -25.43 6.19
C HIS A 891 -52.37 -26.72 6.88
N GLN A 892 -51.85 -27.07 8.05
CA GLN A 892 -52.23 -28.30 8.75
C GLN A 892 -53.39 -28.09 9.74
N ASP A 893 -54.26 -29.09 9.85
CA ASP A 893 -55.43 -29.07 10.75
C ASP A 893 -55.04 -28.81 12.21
N ASN A 894 -55.86 -28.01 12.88
CA ASN A 894 -55.70 -27.54 14.27
C ASN A 894 -54.54 -26.56 14.52
N THR A 895 -53.82 -26.09 13.49
CA THR A 895 -52.87 -24.98 13.66
C THR A 895 -53.60 -23.68 13.99
N THR A 896 -53.16 -23.02 15.07
CA THR A 896 -53.68 -21.73 15.53
C THR A 896 -52.67 -20.64 15.23
N LEU A 897 -53.09 -19.62 14.46
CA LEU A 897 -52.33 -18.40 14.21
C LEU A 897 -52.79 -17.30 15.17
N VAL A 898 -51.85 -16.69 15.87
CA VAL A 898 -52.06 -15.58 16.82
C VAL A 898 -51.34 -14.34 16.29
N TRP A 899 -51.89 -13.16 16.53
CA TRP A 899 -51.25 -11.88 16.27
C TRP A 899 -51.03 -11.13 17.58
N ASP A 900 -49.77 -10.84 17.90
CA ASP A 900 -49.44 -10.03 19.08
C ASP A 900 -49.55 -8.53 18.76
N ASN A 901 -50.38 -7.83 19.54
CA ASN A 901 -50.65 -6.40 19.34
C ASN A 901 -49.64 -5.48 20.06
N GLU A 902 -48.80 -5.99 20.95
CA GLU A 902 -47.74 -5.21 21.60
C GLU A 902 -46.47 -5.29 20.75
N GLN A 903 -46.05 -6.49 20.36
CA GLN A 903 -44.87 -6.75 19.53
C GLN A 903 -45.08 -6.51 18.02
N GLN A 904 -46.33 -6.43 17.55
CA GLN A 904 -46.73 -6.21 16.14
C GLN A 904 -46.26 -7.32 15.16
N VAL A 905 -46.41 -8.58 15.58
CA VAL A 905 -45.92 -9.77 14.87
C VAL A 905 -46.85 -10.98 15.05
N PRO A 906 -46.86 -11.95 14.12
CA PRO A 906 -47.58 -13.21 14.28
C PRO A 906 -46.75 -14.27 15.01
N PHE A 907 -47.44 -15.22 15.66
CA PHE A 907 -46.88 -16.53 15.99
C PHE A 907 -47.93 -17.61 15.77
N ALA A 908 -47.50 -18.84 15.52
CA ALA A 908 -48.39 -19.97 15.30
C ALA A 908 -48.00 -21.19 16.14
N TYR A 909 -48.98 -21.98 16.55
CA TYR A 909 -48.75 -23.21 17.30
C TYR A 909 -49.76 -24.30 16.97
N ARG A 910 -49.35 -25.57 17.14
CA ARG A 910 -50.26 -26.72 17.24
C ARG A 910 -49.61 -27.89 17.97
N GLY A 911 -50.36 -28.55 18.84
CA GLY A 911 -49.80 -29.59 19.71
C GLY A 911 -48.75 -28.98 20.64
N ASP A 912 -47.56 -29.55 20.64
CA ASP A 912 -46.38 -29.06 21.35
C ASP A 912 -45.48 -28.16 20.48
N GLN A 913 -45.81 -27.91 19.21
CA GLN A 913 -44.97 -27.13 18.29
C GLN A 913 -45.39 -25.67 18.23
N TRP A 914 -44.41 -24.75 18.29
CA TRP A 914 -44.60 -23.30 18.25
C TRP A 914 -43.59 -22.62 17.30
N VAL A 915 -44.01 -21.58 16.58
CA VAL A 915 -43.15 -20.79 15.67
C VAL A 915 -43.46 -19.29 15.75
N GLY A 916 -42.42 -18.47 15.95
CA GLY A 916 -42.47 -17.01 15.83
C GLY A 916 -41.77 -16.58 14.54
N PHE A 917 -42.47 -15.82 13.69
CA PHE A 917 -42.06 -15.52 12.32
C PHE A 917 -42.64 -14.19 11.83
N ASP A 918 -42.20 -13.73 10.66
CA ASP A 918 -42.73 -12.53 10.01
C ASP A 918 -43.64 -12.88 8.82
N ASP A 919 -44.74 -12.14 8.65
CA ASP A 919 -45.69 -12.26 7.54
C ASP A 919 -45.79 -10.95 6.72
N GLU A 920 -46.57 -10.93 5.64
CA GLU A 920 -46.76 -9.71 4.85
C GLU A 920 -47.44 -8.57 5.61
N ARG A 921 -47.96 -8.79 6.84
CA ARG A 921 -48.53 -7.75 7.69
C ARG A 921 -47.45 -7.17 8.61
N SER A 922 -46.73 -7.98 9.37
CA SER A 922 -45.66 -7.51 10.27
C SER A 922 -44.54 -6.83 9.50
N LEU A 923 -44.16 -7.34 8.33
CA LEU A 923 -43.13 -6.71 7.50
C LEU A 923 -43.59 -5.37 6.91
N ARG A 924 -44.88 -5.20 6.58
CA ARG A 924 -45.40 -3.87 6.19
C ARG A 924 -45.42 -2.91 7.37
N THR A 925 -45.89 -3.35 8.55
CA THR A 925 -45.84 -2.54 9.78
C THR A 925 -44.41 -2.12 10.15
N LYS A 926 -43.42 -3.01 9.98
CA LYS A 926 -42.00 -2.70 10.16
C LYS A 926 -41.50 -1.69 9.11
N VAL A 927 -41.90 -1.81 7.84
CA VAL A 927 -41.54 -0.82 6.82
C VAL A 927 -42.22 0.54 7.07
N ASP A 928 -43.46 0.58 7.54
CA ASP A 928 -44.14 1.84 7.92
C ASP A 928 -43.46 2.55 9.09
N TRP A 929 -43.07 1.81 10.12
CA TRP A 929 -42.24 2.32 11.21
C TRP A 929 -40.87 2.80 10.71
N LEU A 930 -40.20 2.03 9.83
CA LEU A 930 -38.90 2.36 9.25
C LEU A 930 -38.94 3.67 8.46
N LYS A 931 -39.97 3.87 7.62
CA LYS A 931 -40.25 5.12 6.90
C LYS A 931 -40.50 6.30 7.84
N THR A 932 -41.10 6.05 9.01
CA THR A 932 -41.41 7.07 10.02
C THR A 932 -40.18 7.51 10.82
N GLU A 933 -39.25 6.59 11.11
CA GLU A 933 -38.00 6.85 11.83
C GLU A 933 -36.87 7.37 10.91
N GLY A 934 -36.96 7.13 9.59
CA GLY A 934 -36.05 7.69 8.59
C GLY A 934 -34.82 6.84 8.25
N PHE A 935 -34.87 5.52 8.42
CA PHE A 935 -33.72 4.63 8.13
C PHE A 935 -33.41 4.47 6.63
N GLY A 936 -32.18 4.08 6.31
CA GLY A 936 -31.62 4.04 4.96
C GLY A 936 -32.10 2.93 4.02
N GLY A 937 -32.71 1.88 4.55
CA GLY A 937 -33.16 0.72 3.78
C GLY A 937 -33.49 -0.50 4.64
N ILE A 938 -33.67 -1.64 3.97
CA ILE A 938 -33.85 -2.97 4.59
C ILE A 938 -32.74 -3.93 4.15
N MET A 939 -32.47 -4.91 5.01
CA MET A 939 -31.62 -6.05 4.72
C MET A 939 -32.41 -7.33 4.97
N ILE A 940 -32.31 -8.31 4.07
CA ILE A 940 -33.12 -9.53 4.08
C ILE A 940 -32.23 -10.76 4.21
N TRP A 941 -32.44 -11.52 5.29
CA TRP A 941 -31.84 -12.83 5.50
C TRP A 941 -32.94 -13.91 5.42
N SER A 942 -32.95 -14.79 4.42
CA SER A 942 -32.20 -14.76 3.15
C SER A 942 -33.16 -15.09 2.00
N VAL A 943 -32.85 -14.70 0.76
CA VAL A 943 -33.83 -14.77 -0.35
C VAL A 943 -34.30 -16.20 -0.67
N ASP A 944 -33.50 -17.19 -0.29
CA ASP A 944 -33.78 -18.62 -0.44
C ASP A 944 -34.70 -19.21 0.64
N LEU A 945 -35.16 -18.40 1.61
CA LEU A 945 -36.07 -18.78 2.70
C LEU A 945 -37.50 -18.22 2.55
N ASP A 946 -37.67 -17.11 1.80
CA ASP A 946 -38.98 -16.64 1.32
C ASP A 946 -39.58 -17.66 0.31
N ASP A 947 -40.87 -17.60 0.01
CA ASP A 947 -41.52 -18.54 -0.92
C ASP A 947 -41.21 -18.22 -2.39
N PHE A 948 -39.97 -18.48 -2.81
CA PHE A 948 -39.50 -18.33 -4.19
C PHE A 948 -40.16 -19.29 -5.20
N ARG A 949 -40.99 -20.24 -4.73
CA ARG A 949 -41.73 -21.20 -5.56
C ARG A 949 -43.18 -20.77 -5.81
N GLY A 950 -43.78 -19.99 -4.91
CA GLY A 950 -45.19 -19.56 -4.95
C GLY A 950 -46.16 -20.61 -4.37
N TYR A 951 -45.68 -21.43 -3.43
CA TYR A 951 -46.44 -22.47 -2.74
C TYR A 951 -47.45 -21.93 -1.70
N CYS A 952 -47.16 -20.81 -1.05
CA CYS A 952 -48.00 -20.18 -0.02
C CYS A 952 -49.28 -19.53 -0.56
N GLY A 953 -49.53 -19.60 -1.88
CA GLY A 953 -50.75 -19.10 -2.53
C GLY A 953 -50.77 -17.62 -2.88
N THR A 954 -49.92 -16.78 -2.27
CA THR A 954 -49.77 -15.35 -2.59
C THR A 954 -48.80 -15.06 -3.76
N GLY A 955 -48.19 -16.11 -4.34
CA GLY A 955 -47.27 -16.04 -5.47
C GLY A 955 -45.79 -15.99 -5.04
N LYS A 956 -44.86 -16.04 -6.01
CA LYS A 956 -43.41 -16.09 -5.70
C LYS A 956 -42.92 -14.85 -4.92
N PHE A 957 -42.08 -15.05 -3.91
CA PHE A 957 -41.44 -14.05 -3.06
C PHE A 957 -42.44 -13.08 -2.37
N PRO A 958 -43.44 -13.59 -1.63
CA PRO A 958 -44.50 -12.78 -1.07
C PRO A 958 -44.01 -11.79 -0.01
N LEU A 959 -43.10 -12.20 0.88
CA LEU A 959 -42.58 -11.34 1.94
C LEU A 959 -41.72 -10.20 1.36
N ILE A 960 -40.79 -10.53 0.46
CA ILE A 960 -39.91 -9.54 -0.16
C ILE A 960 -40.71 -8.56 -1.03
N LYS A 961 -41.74 -9.03 -1.75
CA LYS A 961 -42.63 -8.16 -2.53
C LYS A 961 -43.53 -7.28 -1.67
N ALA A 962 -43.97 -7.77 -0.50
CA ALA A 962 -44.71 -6.95 0.46
C ALA A 962 -43.85 -5.76 0.94
N MET A 963 -42.61 -6.03 1.34
CA MET A 963 -41.66 -4.98 1.76
C MET A 963 -41.29 -4.03 0.62
N LYS A 964 -40.91 -4.54 -0.56
CA LYS A 964 -40.55 -3.69 -1.70
C LYS A 964 -41.70 -2.77 -2.10
N LYS A 965 -42.94 -3.28 -2.11
CA LYS A 965 -44.12 -2.45 -2.43
C LYS A 965 -44.28 -1.32 -1.41
N GLU A 966 -44.10 -1.62 -0.13
CA GLU A 966 -44.29 -0.66 0.96
C GLU A 966 -43.20 0.43 1.02
N LEU A 967 -42.09 0.24 0.29
CA LEU A 967 -41.01 1.22 0.10
C LEU A 967 -41.18 2.13 -1.14
N GLN A 968 -42.18 1.92 -2.01
CA GLN A 968 -42.23 2.53 -3.35
C GLN A 968 -42.28 4.07 -3.37
N ASP A 969 -42.93 4.70 -2.39
CA ASP A 969 -43.08 6.15 -2.29
C ASP A 969 -42.14 6.79 -1.23
N TYR A 970 -41.14 6.03 -0.73
CA TYR A 970 -40.21 6.50 0.30
C TYR A 970 -38.90 7.04 -0.30
N ALA A 971 -38.38 8.10 0.30
CA ALA A 971 -37.06 8.65 -0.01
C ALA A 971 -36.31 8.94 1.30
N VAL A 972 -35.05 8.52 1.36
CA VAL A 972 -34.14 8.69 2.49
C VAL A 972 -33.50 10.07 2.41
N GLU A 973 -33.57 10.84 3.50
CA GLU A 973 -32.94 12.16 3.58
C GLU A 973 -31.48 12.05 4.02
N LEU A 974 -30.56 12.54 3.19
CA LEU A 974 -29.11 12.48 3.41
C LEU A 974 -28.66 13.71 4.23
N LYS A 975 -28.07 13.48 5.41
CA LYS A 975 -27.62 14.51 6.36
C LYS A 975 -26.15 14.35 6.77
N TYR A 976 -25.60 13.15 6.71
CA TYR A 976 -24.27 12.81 7.17
C TYR A 976 -23.19 12.95 6.08
N GLU A 977 -22.32 13.95 6.23
CA GLU A 977 -21.11 14.11 5.40
C GLU A 977 -20.15 12.92 5.58
N GLY A 978 -20.23 11.94 4.67
CA GLY A 978 -19.38 10.75 4.63
C GLY A 978 -19.44 10.08 3.25
N PRO A 979 -18.87 8.86 3.09
CA PRO A 979 -18.97 8.14 1.84
C PRO A 979 -20.43 7.71 1.61
N TYR A 980 -21.02 8.25 0.56
CA TYR A 980 -22.23 7.71 -0.08
C TYR A 980 -21.82 6.73 -1.19
N GLU A 981 -22.79 5.95 -1.67
CA GLU A 981 -22.72 5.31 -2.98
C GLU A 981 -22.32 6.35 -4.04
N THR A 982 -21.42 5.99 -4.96
CA THR A 982 -21.24 6.81 -6.17
C THR A 982 -22.52 6.75 -7.00
N PRO A 983 -22.90 7.83 -7.73
CA PRO A 983 -24.07 7.82 -8.61
C PRO A 983 -24.12 6.61 -9.55
N ARG A 984 -25.33 6.24 -9.97
CA ARG A 984 -25.61 5.10 -10.86
C ARG A 984 -24.66 5.09 -12.07
N ALA A 985 -24.25 3.90 -12.49
CA ALA A 985 -23.34 3.70 -13.62
C ALA A 985 -23.97 4.17 -14.94
N GLY A 986 -23.78 5.45 -15.24
CA GLY A 986 -24.39 6.16 -16.36
C GLY A 986 -24.06 7.66 -16.38
N GLU A 987 -23.83 8.27 -15.21
CA GLU A 987 -23.42 9.68 -15.09
C GLU A 987 -22.02 9.78 -14.46
N GLU A 988 -20.98 9.78 -15.32
CA GLU A 988 -19.80 10.59 -14.97
C GLU A 988 -20.26 12.06 -14.98
N PRO A 989 -19.90 12.89 -13.99
CA PRO A 989 -19.86 14.32 -14.23
C PRO A 989 -18.80 14.54 -15.32
N GLU A 990 -19.22 14.96 -16.52
CA GLU A 990 -18.28 15.31 -17.57
C GLU A 990 -17.41 16.48 -17.11
N GLU A 991 -16.21 16.17 -16.60
CA GLU A 991 -15.05 17.01 -16.85
C GLU A 991 -14.95 17.16 -18.38
N GLU A 992 -15.52 18.24 -18.93
CA GLU A 992 -15.50 18.61 -20.34
C GLU A 992 -14.05 18.77 -20.83
N LYS A 993 -13.39 17.65 -21.10
CA LYS A 993 -12.02 17.61 -21.58
C LYS A 993 -12.00 18.13 -23.00
N GLN A 994 -11.39 19.29 -23.17
CA GLN A 994 -11.23 19.91 -24.48
C GLN A 994 -10.52 18.94 -25.43
N VAL A 995 -11.27 18.43 -26.41
CA VAL A 995 -10.74 17.55 -27.46
C VAL A 995 -9.97 18.40 -28.46
N CYS A 996 -8.74 18.00 -28.77
CA CYS A 996 -7.98 18.56 -29.90
C CYS A 996 -8.33 17.74 -31.16
N ASP A 997 -8.87 18.39 -32.20
CA ASP A 997 -9.19 17.73 -33.48
C ASP A 997 -7.92 17.24 -34.23
N GLU A 998 -8.09 16.21 -35.06
CA GLU A 998 -7.00 15.39 -35.61
C GLU A 998 -6.21 15.99 -36.81
N ASP A 999 -6.49 17.24 -37.22
CA ASP A 999 -5.85 17.84 -38.41
C ASP A 999 -4.36 18.20 -38.18
N GLU A 1000 -3.45 17.35 -38.67
CA GLU A 1000 -1.99 17.55 -38.61
C GLU A 1000 -1.54 18.88 -39.25
N GLY A 1001 -1.29 19.87 -38.41
CA GLY A 1001 -0.64 21.13 -38.80
C GLY A 1001 -1.34 22.40 -38.32
N HIS A 1002 -2.59 22.31 -37.85
CA HIS A 1002 -3.25 23.46 -37.21
C HIS A 1002 -2.79 23.60 -35.75
N VAL A 1003 -2.59 24.83 -35.31
CA VAL A 1003 -2.50 25.17 -33.88
C VAL A 1003 -3.81 25.82 -33.48
N SER A 1004 -4.58 25.21 -32.58
CA SER A 1004 -5.78 25.81 -32.00
C SER A 1004 -5.55 26.15 -30.54
N PHE A 1005 -6.34 27.09 -30.02
CA PHE A 1005 -6.25 27.54 -28.64
C PHE A 1005 -7.63 27.50 -28.01
N HIS A 1006 -7.71 27.03 -26.77
CA HIS A 1006 -8.96 26.81 -26.06
C HIS A 1006 -8.81 27.18 -24.59
N ARG A 1007 -9.80 27.82 -23.99
CA ARG A 1007 -9.74 28.24 -22.58
C ARG A 1007 -9.84 27.01 -21.66
N ASP A 1008 -9.13 27.01 -20.53
CA ASP A 1008 -9.47 26.07 -19.45
C ASP A 1008 -10.76 26.53 -18.76
N LYS A 1009 -11.79 25.70 -18.86
CA LYS A 1009 -13.11 25.95 -18.26
C LYS A 1009 -13.07 26.01 -16.72
N ASN A 1010 -12.01 25.47 -16.10
CA ASN A 1010 -11.85 25.39 -14.64
C ASN A 1010 -10.98 26.51 -14.05
N ASP A 1011 -9.93 26.96 -14.74
CA ASP A 1011 -9.21 28.20 -14.41
C ASP A 1011 -9.09 29.10 -15.65
N CYS A 1012 -9.94 30.12 -15.70
CA CYS A 1012 -9.90 31.18 -16.69
C CYS A 1012 -8.51 31.80 -16.95
N LYS A 1013 -7.59 31.77 -15.98
CA LYS A 1013 -6.20 32.26 -16.13
C LYS A 1013 -5.34 31.32 -16.99
N MET A 1014 -5.90 30.21 -17.45
CA MET A 1014 -5.21 29.15 -18.16
C MET A 1014 -5.89 28.83 -19.50
N TYR A 1015 -5.13 28.21 -20.41
CA TYR A 1015 -5.59 27.78 -21.71
C TYR A 1015 -4.76 26.63 -22.28
N PHE A 1016 -5.39 25.84 -23.12
CA PHE A 1016 -4.77 24.76 -23.87
C PHE A 1016 -4.36 25.26 -25.25
N VAL A 1017 -3.12 24.97 -25.65
CA VAL A 1017 -2.67 25.03 -27.03
C VAL A 1017 -2.66 23.61 -27.58
N CYS A 1018 -3.53 23.30 -28.54
CA CYS A 1018 -3.48 22.04 -29.26
C CYS A 1018 -2.50 22.15 -30.43
N GLN A 1019 -1.65 21.14 -30.61
CA GLN A 1019 -0.80 20.98 -31.79
C GLN A 1019 -1.00 19.56 -32.32
N GLY A 1020 -1.98 19.39 -33.22
CA GLY A 1020 -2.63 18.09 -33.42
C GLY A 1020 -3.12 17.51 -32.10
N THR A 1021 -2.88 16.23 -31.87
CA THR A 1021 -3.28 15.50 -30.65
C THR A 1021 -2.51 15.90 -29.37
N VAL A 1022 -1.53 16.81 -29.45
CA VAL A 1022 -0.73 17.23 -28.29
C VAL A 1022 -1.30 18.50 -27.65
N GLN A 1023 -1.88 18.35 -26.46
CA GLN A 1023 -2.41 19.45 -25.67
C GLN A 1023 -1.32 20.04 -24.73
N HIS A 1024 -1.11 21.34 -24.80
CA HIS A 1024 -0.20 22.07 -23.90
C HIS A 1024 -0.95 23.08 -23.04
N HIS A 1025 -1.09 22.80 -21.75
CA HIS A 1025 -1.64 23.76 -20.80
C HIS A 1025 -0.67 24.95 -20.58
N LYS A 1026 -1.19 26.17 -20.65
CA LYS A 1026 -0.47 27.45 -20.53
C LYS A 1026 -1.18 28.37 -19.55
N THR A 1027 -0.41 29.19 -18.84
CA THR A 1027 -0.92 30.27 -17.98
C THR A 1027 -0.88 31.59 -18.74
N CYS A 1028 -1.92 32.41 -18.61
CA CYS A 1028 -1.92 33.79 -19.06
C CYS A 1028 -1.03 34.68 -18.17
N PRO A 1029 -0.51 35.81 -18.69
CA PRO A 1029 0.21 36.79 -17.88
C PRO A 1029 -0.61 37.26 -16.67
N SER A 1030 0.07 37.57 -15.56
CA SER A 1030 -0.58 37.87 -14.28
C SER A 1030 -1.66 38.96 -14.38
N GLY A 1031 -2.88 38.61 -14.00
CA GLY A 1031 -4.06 39.49 -14.09
C GLY A 1031 -4.91 39.32 -15.36
N LEU A 1032 -4.48 38.49 -16.31
CA LEU A 1032 -5.20 38.17 -17.54
C LEU A 1032 -5.82 36.75 -17.50
N VAL A 1033 -6.78 36.53 -18.39
CA VAL A 1033 -7.53 35.28 -18.62
C VAL A 1033 -7.60 34.99 -20.13
N PHE A 1034 -7.89 33.77 -20.54
CA PHE A 1034 -7.86 33.44 -21.97
C PHE A 1034 -9.17 33.76 -22.70
N ASN A 1035 -9.06 34.52 -23.79
CA ASN A 1035 -10.14 34.86 -24.71
C ASN A 1035 -10.10 33.92 -25.93
N GLU A 1036 -10.94 32.88 -25.92
CA GLU A 1036 -11.01 31.87 -26.99
C GLU A 1036 -11.53 32.45 -28.32
N ASN A 1037 -12.31 33.55 -28.29
CA ASN A 1037 -12.80 34.22 -29.50
C ASN A 1037 -11.67 34.94 -30.27
N GLU A 1038 -10.65 35.44 -29.58
CA GLU A 1038 -9.51 36.15 -30.18
C GLU A 1038 -8.19 35.35 -30.13
N ASN A 1039 -8.20 34.16 -29.51
CA ASN A 1039 -7.03 33.29 -29.28
C ASN A 1039 -5.88 33.97 -28.51
N VAL A 1040 -6.19 34.87 -27.57
CA VAL A 1040 -5.21 35.65 -26.80
C VAL A 1040 -5.55 35.71 -25.30
N CYS A 1041 -4.55 36.01 -24.48
CA CYS A 1041 -4.77 36.38 -23.08
C CYS A 1041 -5.20 37.85 -22.98
N ASP A 1042 -6.36 38.10 -22.38
CA ASP A 1042 -7.01 39.40 -22.26
C ASP A 1042 -7.50 39.63 -20.82
N TRP A 1043 -8.06 40.80 -20.52
CA TRP A 1043 -8.54 41.14 -19.18
C TRP A 1043 -9.81 40.36 -18.82
N PRO A 1044 -10.05 40.03 -17.54
CA PRO A 1044 -11.29 39.38 -17.08
C PRO A 1044 -12.58 40.09 -17.49
N SER A 1045 -12.52 41.41 -17.74
CA SER A 1045 -13.65 42.20 -18.25
C SER A 1045 -13.99 42.01 -19.73
N ALA A 1046 -13.15 41.30 -20.50
CA ALA A 1046 -13.33 41.04 -21.93
C ALA A 1046 -13.69 39.58 -22.24
N VAL A 1047 -13.60 38.69 -21.24
CA VAL A 1047 -13.97 37.27 -21.34
C VAL A 1047 -15.13 37.04 -20.39
N GLU A 1048 -16.35 37.00 -20.93
CA GLU A 1048 -17.61 37.15 -20.17
C GLU A 1048 -17.76 36.14 -19.03
N GLU A 1049 -17.41 34.88 -19.28
CA GLU A 1049 -17.50 33.79 -18.31
C GLU A 1049 -16.45 33.90 -17.18
N CYS A 1050 -15.40 34.70 -17.41
CA CYS A 1050 -14.27 34.92 -16.51
C CYS A 1050 -14.34 36.24 -15.73
N ALA A 1051 -15.37 37.06 -15.97
CA ALA A 1051 -15.55 38.36 -15.32
C ALA A 1051 -15.71 38.27 -13.79
N HIS A 1052 -16.04 37.10 -13.26
CA HIS A 1052 -16.16 36.80 -11.83
C HIS A 1052 -14.83 36.91 -11.06
N LEU A 1053 -13.68 36.95 -11.73
CA LEU A 1053 -12.35 37.10 -11.13
C LEU A 1053 -11.96 38.54 -10.79
N LEU A 1054 -12.83 39.53 -11.03
CA LEU A 1054 -12.59 40.92 -10.67
C LEU A 1054 -12.90 41.17 -9.18
N PRO A 1055 -12.05 41.87 -8.42
CA PRO A 1055 -12.32 42.19 -7.02
C PRO A 1055 -13.49 43.17 -6.88
N GLU A 1056 -14.27 43.00 -5.80
CA GLU A 1056 -15.35 43.91 -5.41
C GLU A 1056 -14.83 45.34 -5.13
N LYS A 1057 -15.74 46.33 -5.18
CA LYS A 1057 -15.47 47.77 -5.08
C LYS A 1057 -16.26 48.45 -3.96
#